data_AF-A0A3L7R8A4-F1
#
_entry.id   AF-A0A3L7R8A4-F1
#
_cell.length_a   1.000
_cell.length_b   1.000
_cell.length_c   1.000
_cell.angle_alpha   90.00
_cell.angle_beta   90.00
_cell.angle_gamma   90.00
#
_symmetry.space_group_name_H-M   'P 1'
#
loop_
_entity.id
_entity.type
_entity.pdbx_description
1 polymer ?
#
loop_
_entity_poly.entity_id
_entity_poly.type
_entity_poly.pdbx_seq_one_letter_code
_entity_poly.pdbx_strand_id
1 'polypeptide(L)'
;MKNTAWQRCLAVCLVCVAAYPTSVVGAAEKPADASDYQERVQVGFNGVYRTGSWTPLVVLLPAPAATADPSAAAEVLHVWVEDPDGQYLRSPPVAAIAAPDGTRAAHFCVRFGRPTARVMVEHAAAEVRLSNHAKAASEPVSRAGLRTHSLAQPIDSTQTVLLVLGDLPSAERAVRLLSDDTYARPRVVSITSNARALEVPSLWGCSPRDFDGVDAMVVCGQSAAVLDAAVIASIDGWVQRGGQLVFAAGASALPIQQSGSSLSRWLPGKIERMLPLRRLAAIEAYARASRPLEKNALAGFEVPVLENASAISGTVEAFAGKSSVDLPLVVRRAYGFGTLTWIGIDIDHGAFRSWPGTDTLLCELLGGRSNTNLAGRAGEHRSALDLAGQLRTAIDHFPSVQAVPFEIIAGLAVLYIVCLYPLDWWLVSRGARRPWLAWLSLPLLVCITSGLAWSTALRWKGAAWQSSSAGVMDVDVASRLARGVSYAGVWSPVNAVMNVSARPTAAAPLSGSVDTVVSWYGAAGRGIGGTDAVLPHPSLAAADYTYSSSLHTLAGIAIAASSSRLFEAEWFATVADTPVESHLSCNAQGTLSGSLTSRLPFPLEQCLLVHAGWMYDVGPLDPGSRYEPTNGRGPRSLAGALTRRLANKDRDVAVRWEASSCDTDRILEIAGFYAAAGGSAYTTLTAGRLGRIDLSPLLEMNRVVLVGRGPIGTAWVTESDEKTDFAAAMRLPATGGSAAVLPAVLPTRDPTTVWRIVIPLDKQSATVSTE
;
A
#
# COMPACT_ATOMS: atom_id res chain seq x y z
N MET A 1 22.60 56.23 25.71
CA MET A 1 21.57 56.27 26.78
C MET A 1 20.20 56.42 26.14
N LYS A 2 19.23 55.60 26.58
CA LYS A 2 17.79 55.60 26.30
C LYS A 2 17.34 55.18 24.89
N ASN A 3 17.31 53.86 24.66
CA ASN A 3 16.13 53.20 24.09
C ASN A 3 16.04 51.71 24.50
N THR A 4 16.22 51.46 25.80
CA THR A 4 16.26 50.13 26.43
C THR A 4 14.90 49.62 26.93
N ALA A 5 13.79 50.23 26.47
CA ALA A 5 12.43 49.80 26.86
C ALA A 5 11.84 48.75 25.90
N TRP A 6 12.17 48.79 24.60
CA TRP A 6 11.54 47.93 23.60
C TRP A 6 12.15 46.52 23.51
N GLN A 7 13.44 46.37 23.83
CA GLN A 7 14.13 45.07 23.88
C GLN A 7 13.79 44.23 25.14
N ARG A 8 13.23 44.84 26.19
CA ARG A 8 12.86 44.12 27.42
C ARG A 8 11.47 43.49 27.38
N CYS A 9 10.56 43.96 26.52
CA CYS A 9 9.25 43.34 26.35
C CYS A 9 9.29 42.06 25.48
N LEU A 10 10.23 41.95 24.53
CA LEU A 10 10.36 40.76 23.68
C LEU A 10 11.03 39.57 24.40
N ALA A 11 11.86 39.84 25.41
CA ALA A 11 12.54 38.81 26.19
C ALA A 11 11.67 38.19 27.31
N VAL A 12 10.58 38.84 27.72
CA VAL A 12 9.69 38.35 28.78
C VAL A 12 8.59 37.41 28.25
N CYS A 13 8.22 37.49 26.97
CA CYS A 13 7.32 36.51 26.35
C CYS A 13 8.03 35.22 25.90
N LEU A 14 9.37 35.20 25.84
CA LEU A 14 10.15 34.05 25.36
C LEU A 14 10.72 33.16 26.48
N VAL A 15 10.49 33.51 27.75
CA VAL A 15 10.96 32.76 28.94
C VAL A 15 9.85 31.95 29.63
N CYS A 16 8.58 32.08 29.22
CA CYS A 16 7.47 31.31 29.79
C CYS A 16 7.10 30.01 29.03
N VAL A 17 7.90 29.57 28.04
CA VAL A 17 7.63 28.33 27.26
C VAL A 17 8.70 27.24 27.49
N ALA A 18 9.73 27.48 28.32
CA ALA A 18 10.80 26.52 28.54
C ALA A 18 10.94 26.15 30.03
N ALA A 19 9.93 25.47 30.58
CA ALA A 19 10.05 24.75 31.86
C ALA A 19 8.95 23.69 32.00
N TYR A 20 8.93 22.67 31.13
CA TYR A 20 8.39 21.38 31.52
C TYR A 20 9.57 20.50 31.96
N PRO A 21 9.70 20.15 33.25
CA PRO A 21 10.66 19.14 33.65
C PRO A 21 10.21 17.81 33.08
N THR A 22 11.06 17.19 32.27
CA THR A 22 11.02 15.76 31.98
C THR A 22 11.28 15.01 33.30
N SER A 23 10.24 14.74 34.06
CA SER A 23 10.30 13.72 35.10
C SER A 23 10.35 12.36 34.42
N VAL A 24 11.56 11.83 34.31
CA VAL A 24 11.80 10.39 34.19
C VAL A 24 11.26 9.76 35.47
N VAL A 25 9.99 9.36 35.46
CA VAL A 25 9.46 8.43 36.46
C VAL A 25 9.96 7.06 36.04
N GLY A 26 11.04 6.61 36.67
CA GLY A 26 11.33 5.19 36.74
C GLY A 26 10.12 4.51 37.38
N ALA A 27 9.40 3.72 36.61
CA ALA A 27 8.36 2.84 37.12
C ALA A 27 9.05 1.81 38.02
N ALA A 28 9.07 2.09 39.32
CA ALA A 28 9.33 1.08 40.33
C ALA A 28 8.17 0.08 40.26
N GLU A 29 8.52 -1.17 39.93
CA GLU A 29 7.65 -2.34 40.06
C GLU A 29 7.07 -2.36 41.48
N LYS A 30 5.77 -2.06 41.59
CA LYS A 30 5.00 -2.28 42.80
C LYS A 30 4.45 -3.72 42.72
N PRO A 31 4.62 -4.54 43.76
CA PRO A 31 4.14 -5.92 43.71
C PRO A 31 2.61 -5.95 43.62
N ALA A 32 2.13 -6.88 42.81
CA ALA A 32 0.75 -7.04 42.36
C ALA A 32 -0.24 -7.21 43.52
N ASP A 33 -1.27 -6.37 43.54
CA ASP A 33 -2.52 -6.64 44.26
C ASP A 33 -3.46 -7.44 43.34
N ALA A 34 -4.12 -8.44 43.92
CA ALA A 34 -4.85 -9.51 43.24
C ALA A 34 -6.26 -9.10 42.72
N SER A 35 -6.40 -8.04 41.92
CA SER A 35 -7.70 -7.57 41.42
C SER A 35 -7.72 -6.96 40.01
N ASP A 36 -6.74 -7.26 39.15
CA ASP A 36 -6.57 -6.51 37.89
C ASP A 36 -7.31 -7.14 36.69
N TYR A 37 -8.55 -6.69 36.50
CA TYR A 37 -9.40 -6.98 35.34
C TYR A 37 -8.95 -6.14 34.13
N GLN A 38 -7.70 -6.27 33.67
CA GLN A 38 -7.16 -5.38 32.62
C GLN A 38 -7.25 -5.97 31.22
N GLU A 39 -8.13 -5.36 30.42
CA GLU A 39 -8.09 -5.41 28.96
C GLU A 39 -6.73 -4.96 28.45
N ARG A 40 -6.14 -5.73 27.53
CA ARG A 40 -4.81 -5.44 26.95
C ARG A 40 -4.91 -5.34 25.43
N VAL A 41 -4.27 -4.34 24.84
CA VAL A 41 -4.20 -4.19 23.38
C VAL A 41 -2.78 -4.50 22.90
N GLN A 42 -2.69 -5.34 21.88
CA GLN A 42 -1.44 -5.70 21.21
C GLN A 42 -1.55 -5.34 19.72
N VAL A 43 -0.47 -4.81 19.15
CA VAL A 43 -0.48 -4.25 17.78
C VAL A 43 0.77 -4.69 17.01
N GLY A 44 0.58 -4.99 15.73
CA GLY A 44 1.65 -5.33 14.80
C GLY A 44 2.44 -6.57 15.20
N PHE A 45 3.72 -6.58 14.83
CA PHE A 45 4.64 -7.69 15.10
C PHE A 45 5.62 -7.28 16.20
N ASN A 46 5.51 -7.87 17.40
CA ASN A 46 6.26 -7.46 18.60
C ASN A 46 6.15 -5.95 18.90
N GLY A 47 4.97 -5.36 18.72
CA GLY A 47 4.73 -3.93 18.91
C GLY A 47 5.23 -3.03 17.78
N VAL A 48 5.83 -3.59 16.72
CA VAL A 48 6.27 -2.84 15.53
C VAL A 48 5.16 -2.82 14.49
N TYR A 49 4.79 -1.61 14.08
CA TYR A 49 3.79 -1.35 13.04
C TYR A 49 4.08 -0.02 12.34
N ARG A 50 3.58 0.14 11.11
CA ARG A 50 3.90 1.25 10.21
C ARG A 50 2.67 2.13 9.99
N THR A 51 2.85 3.45 10.07
CA THR A 51 1.84 4.41 9.63
C THR A 51 1.51 4.19 8.14
N GLY A 52 0.27 4.44 7.74
CA GLY A 52 -0.14 4.29 6.35
C GLY A 52 -0.28 2.84 5.87
N SER A 53 -0.05 1.82 6.70
CA SER A 53 -0.15 0.40 6.32
C SER A 53 -1.22 -0.33 7.15
N TRP A 54 -1.86 -1.34 6.57
CA TRP A 54 -2.74 -2.22 7.34
C TRP A 54 -1.93 -2.99 8.38
N THR A 55 -2.47 -3.04 9.59
CA THR A 55 -1.77 -3.54 10.78
C THR A 55 -2.74 -4.43 11.59
N PRO A 56 -2.30 -5.63 12.01
CA PRO A 56 -3.08 -6.47 12.89
C PRO A 56 -3.10 -5.86 14.30
N LEU A 57 -4.27 -5.87 14.93
CA LEU A 57 -4.47 -5.40 16.29
C LEU A 57 -5.38 -6.38 17.02
N VAL A 58 -4.98 -6.79 18.21
CA VAL A 58 -5.77 -7.71 19.04
C VAL A 58 -6.11 -7.05 20.35
N VAL A 59 -7.39 -7.10 20.70
CA VAL A 59 -7.90 -6.72 22.01
C VAL A 59 -8.09 -8.00 22.82
N LEU A 60 -7.32 -8.13 23.89
CA LEU A 60 -7.38 -9.23 24.84
C LEU A 60 -8.30 -8.83 25.99
N LEU A 61 -9.32 -9.63 26.20
CA LEU A 61 -10.29 -9.49 27.26
C LEU A 61 -10.07 -10.60 28.29
N PRO A 62 -10.27 -10.30 29.58
CA PRO A 62 -10.26 -11.31 30.62
C PRO A 62 -11.41 -12.32 30.43
N ALA A 63 -11.25 -13.47 31.09
CA ALA A 63 -12.28 -14.49 31.18
C ALA A 63 -13.59 -13.86 31.73
N PRO A 64 -14.76 -14.24 31.18
CA PRO A 64 -16.02 -13.74 31.70
C PRO A 64 -16.16 -14.11 33.18
N ALA A 65 -16.76 -13.21 33.97
CA ALA A 65 -17.04 -13.49 35.38
C ALA A 65 -17.88 -14.78 35.50
N ALA A 66 -17.66 -15.60 36.53
CA ALA A 66 -18.32 -16.90 36.71
C ALA A 66 -19.86 -16.83 36.79
N THR A 67 -20.43 -15.63 36.92
CA THR A 67 -21.87 -15.33 36.93
C THR A 67 -22.43 -14.92 35.57
N ALA A 68 -21.59 -14.83 34.53
CA ALA A 68 -22.03 -14.50 33.18
C ALA A 68 -22.82 -15.67 32.58
N ASP A 69 -24.00 -15.36 32.06
CA ASP A 69 -24.86 -16.34 31.38
C ASP A 69 -24.10 -16.94 30.18
N PRO A 70 -23.87 -18.26 30.14
CA PRO A 70 -23.20 -18.90 29.00
C PRO A 70 -23.98 -18.81 27.69
N SER A 71 -25.25 -18.36 27.73
CA SER A 71 -26.05 -18.03 26.54
C SER A 71 -25.92 -16.57 26.08
N ALA A 72 -25.16 -15.71 26.79
CA ALA A 72 -24.93 -14.33 26.40
C ALA A 72 -24.18 -14.28 25.05
N ALA A 73 -24.67 -13.44 24.13
CA ALA A 73 -24.06 -13.24 22.82
C ALA A 73 -22.60 -12.78 22.97
N ALA A 74 -21.73 -13.21 22.05
CA ALA A 74 -20.32 -12.81 22.03
C ALA A 74 -20.21 -11.28 22.06
N GLU A 75 -19.34 -10.78 22.95
CA GLU A 75 -19.06 -9.36 23.11
C GLU A 75 -18.51 -8.79 21.80
N VAL A 76 -19.20 -7.81 21.23
CA VAL A 76 -18.79 -7.16 19.97
C VAL A 76 -18.03 -5.89 20.29
N LEU A 77 -16.84 -5.77 19.70
CA LEU A 77 -15.94 -4.65 19.88
C LEU A 77 -15.77 -3.88 18.58
N HIS A 78 -15.48 -2.58 18.73
CA HIS A 78 -14.95 -1.73 17.66
C HIS A 78 -13.67 -1.05 18.12
N VAL A 79 -12.83 -0.70 17.16
CA VAL A 79 -11.58 0.00 17.38
C VAL A 79 -11.56 1.29 16.58
N TRP A 80 -11.12 2.39 17.20
CA TRP A 80 -10.98 3.69 16.57
C TRP A 80 -9.50 4.07 16.43
N VAL A 81 -9.12 4.42 15.20
CA VAL A 81 -7.77 4.89 14.86
C VAL A 81 -7.87 6.21 14.08
N GLU A 82 -6.86 7.07 14.21
CA GLU A 82 -6.84 8.33 13.47
C GLU A 82 -6.47 8.13 12.00
N ASP A 83 -7.13 8.86 11.10
CA ASP A 83 -6.73 9.04 9.71
C ASP A 83 -5.64 10.14 9.57
N PRO A 84 -5.06 10.37 8.37
CA PRO A 84 -3.99 11.35 8.18
C PRO A 84 -4.35 12.79 8.54
N ASP A 85 -5.64 13.14 8.43
CA ASP A 85 -6.16 14.46 8.76
C ASP A 85 -6.53 14.57 10.25
N GLY A 86 -6.36 13.50 11.04
CA GLY A 86 -6.61 13.44 12.47
C GLY A 86 -8.07 13.17 12.87
N GLN A 87 -8.93 12.77 11.93
CA GLN A 87 -10.29 12.30 12.25
C GLN A 87 -10.24 10.83 12.69
N TYR A 88 -11.11 10.41 13.61
CA TYR A 88 -11.17 9.00 14.02
C TYR A 88 -12.01 8.18 13.04
N LEU A 89 -11.47 7.03 12.66
CA LEU A 89 -12.10 6.00 11.84
C LEU A 89 -12.41 4.77 12.70
N ARG A 90 -13.71 4.45 12.82
CA ARG A 90 -14.20 3.24 13.51
C ARG A 90 -14.08 2.00 12.63
N SER A 91 -13.53 0.91 13.17
CA SER A 91 -13.46 -0.39 12.51
C SER A 91 -14.85 -1.04 12.33
N PRO A 92 -14.96 -2.03 11.43
CA PRO A 92 -16.10 -2.96 11.45
C PRO A 92 -16.25 -3.66 12.82
N PRO A 93 -17.45 -4.17 13.15
CA PRO A 93 -17.68 -4.93 14.37
C PRO A 93 -16.91 -6.25 14.36
N VAL A 94 -16.22 -6.57 15.45
CA VAL A 94 -15.55 -7.86 15.64
C VAL A 94 -16.02 -8.50 16.93
N ALA A 95 -16.47 -9.75 16.86
CA ALA A 95 -16.82 -10.52 18.04
C ALA A 95 -15.57 -11.06 18.74
N ALA A 96 -15.50 -10.95 20.07
CA ALA A 96 -14.45 -11.58 20.86
C ALA A 96 -14.64 -13.10 20.92
N ILE A 97 -13.59 -13.84 20.59
CA ILE A 97 -13.56 -15.30 20.54
C ILE A 97 -12.84 -15.84 21.78
N ALA A 98 -13.40 -16.85 22.44
CA ALA A 98 -12.75 -17.50 23.57
C ALA A 98 -11.56 -18.36 23.14
N ALA A 99 -10.44 -18.20 23.82
CA ALA A 99 -9.25 -19.02 23.70
C ALA A 99 -9.29 -20.20 24.69
N PRO A 100 -8.51 -21.27 24.46
CA PRO A 100 -8.51 -22.47 25.31
C PRO A 100 -8.09 -22.23 26.77
N ASP A 101 -7.34 -21.16 27.02
CA ASP A 101 -6.88 -20.72 28.34
C ASP A 101 -7.94 -19.91 29.11
N GLY A 102 -9.11 -19.68 28.50
CA GLY A 102 -10.22 -18.91 29.07
C GLY A 102 -10.15 -17.41 28.79
N THR A 103 -9.08 -16.90 28.18
CA THR A 103 -9.04 -15.52 27.69
C THR A 103 -9.95 -15.35 26.48
N ARG A 104 -10.34 -14.12 26.14
CA ARG A 104 -11.09 -13.83 24.91
C ARG A 104 -10.31 -12.82 24.07
N ALA A 105 -10.27 -13.02 22.76
CA ALA A 105 -9.52 -12.15 21.84
C ALA A 105 -10.42 -11.67 20.69
N ALA A 106 -10.34 -10.38 20.37
CA ALA A 106 -10.95 -9.81 19.17
C ALA A 106 -9.84 -9.31 18.22
N HIS A 107 -9.83 -9.84 16.99
CA HIS A 107 -8.80 -9.57 15.99
C HIS A 107 -9.29 -8.53 14.97
N PHE A 108 -8.56 -7.43 14.88
CA PHE A 108 -8.83 -6.33 13.96
C PHE A 108 -7.68 -6.17 12.96
N CYS A 109 -8.00 -5.66 11.78
CA CYS A 109 -7.03 -5.18 10.82
C CYS A 109 -7.33 -3.70 10.58
N VAL A 110 -6.48 -2.80 11.08
CA VAL A 110 -6.70 -1.34 11.09
C VAL A 110 -5.55 -0.62 10.39
N ARG A 111 -5.78 0.62 9.97
CA ARG A 111 -4.77 1.43 9.28
C ARG A 111 -4.57 2.75 9.99
N PHE A 112 -3.41 2.93 10.60
CA PHE A 112 -3.05 4.14 11.34
C PHE A 112 -2.64 5.24 10.37
N GLY A 113 -3.38 6.35 10.37
CA GLY A 113 -3.08 7.52 9.56
C GLY A 113 -2.06 8.47 10.18
N ARG A 114 -1.75 8.33 11.48
CA ARG A 114 -0.86 9.25 12.21
C ARG A 114 0.03 8.55 13.24
N PRO A 115 1.18 9.14 13.60
CA PRO A 115 2.09 8.55 14.57
C PRO A 115 1.71 8.91 16.01
N THR A 116 0.44 8.74 16.41
CA THR A 116 -0.05 9.11 17.75
C THR A 116 0.11 8.02 18.80
N ALA A 117 0.43 6.79 18.39
CA ALA A 117 0.63 5.64 19.27
C ALA A 117 -0.54 5.40 20.24
N ARG A 118 -1.76 5.55 19.74
CA ARG A 118 -2.98 5.45 20.53
C ARG A 118 -4.08 4.77 19.75
N VAL A 119 -4.92 4.05 20.48
CA VAL A 119 -6.12 3.42 19.97
C VAL A 119 -7.25 3.51 21.00
N MET A 120 -8.49 3.59 20.54
CA MET A 120 -9.65 3.55 21.43
C MET A 120 -10.50 2.31 21.14
N VAL A 121 -10.91 1.62 22.20
CA VAL A 121 -11.75 0.43 22.14
C VAL A 121 -13.17 0.79 22.60
N GLU A 122 -14.14 0.39 21.79
CA GLU A 122 -15.58 0.57 22.03
C GLU A 122 -16.22 -0.80 22.25
N HIS A 123 -16.98 -0.94 23.33
CA HIS A 123 -17.78 -2.14 23.61
C HIS A 123 -19.22 -1.87 23.18
N ALA A 124 -19.68 -2.58 22.14
CA ALA A 124 -21.05 -2.43 21.67
C ALA A 124 -22.01 -3.27 22.52
N ALA A 125 -23.09 -2.66 23.03
CA ALA A 125 -24.14 -3.38 23.74
C ALA A 125 -24.91 -4.31 22.78
N ALA A 126 -25.20 -5.54 23.24
CA ALA A 126 -25.80 -6.62 22.46
C ALA A 126 -27.18 -6.32 21.81
N GLU A 127 -27.83 -5.20 22.17
CA GLU A 127 -29.14 -4.80 21.64
C GLU A 127 -29.09 -4.03 20.32
N VAL A 128 -27.93 -3.53 19.87
CA VAL A 128 -27.79 -2.91 18.54
C VAL A 128 -27.60 -4.00 17.47
N ARG A 129 -28.54 -4.95 17.41
CA ARG A 129 -28.57 -6.01 16.39
C ARG A 129 -29.02 -5.43 15.05
N LEU A 130 -28.07 -5.38 14.09
CA LEU A 130 -28.19 -5.67 12.65
C LEU A 130 -29.30 -4.99 11.81
N SER A 131 -30.18 -4.16 12.38
CA SER A 131 -31.36 -3.59 11.71
C SER A 131 -31.27 -2.07 11.52
N ASN A 132 -30.37 -1.38 12.23
CA ASN A 132 -30.25 0.08 12.21
C ASN A 132 -28.90 0.62 11.67
N HIS A 133 -28.00 -0.21 11.16
CA HIS A 133 -26.66 0.25 10.73
C HIS A 133 -26.67 1.16 9.48
N ALA A 134 -27.76 1.20 8.71
CA ALA A 134 -27.94 2.20 7.66
C ALA A 134 -28.41 3.58 8.22
N LYS A 135 -28.92 3.64 9.46
CA LYS A 135 -29.37 4.89 10.12
C LYS A 135 -28.44 5.37 11.25
N ALA A 136 -27.56 4.52 11.74
CA ALA A 136 -26.60 4.87 12.80
C ALA A 136 -25.38 5.65 12.27
N ALA A 137 -25.22 5.81 10.95
CA ALA A 137 -24.11 6.56 10.34
C ALA A 137 -24.19 8.08 10.57
N SER A 138 -25.33 8.59 11.06
CA SER A 138 -25.60 10.03 11.23
C SER A 138 -25.78 10.50 12.67
N GLU A 139 -25.77 9.61 13.68
CA GLU A 139 -25.81 10.03 15.09
C GLU A 139 -24.38 10.12 15.66
N PRO A 140 -24.03 11.20 16.39
CA PRO A 140 -22.73 11.30 17.03
C PRO A 140 -22.59 10.18 18.07
N VAL A 141 -21.71 9.21 17.80
CA VAL A 141 -21.38 8.17 18.78
C VAL A 141 -20.87 8.86 20.03
N SER A 142 -21.62 8.73 21.12
CA SER A 142 -21.20 9.26 22.42
C SER A 142 -19.86 8.64 22.77
N ARG A 143 -18.83 9.47 22.96
CA ARG A 143 -17.51 9.01 23.43
C ARG A 143 -17.54 8.47 24.86
N ALA A 144 -18.69 8.49 25.53
CA ALA A 144 -18.90 7.89 26.83
C ALA A 144 -18.74 6.35 26.72
N GLY A 145 -17.74 5.81 27.41
CA GLY A 145 -17.46 4.37 27.44
C GLY A 145 -16.31 3.90 26.55
N LEU A 146 -15.66 4.80 25.77
CA LEU A 146 -14.46 4.46 25.01
C LEU A 146 -13.25 4.31 25.93
N ARG A 147 -12.55 3.19 25.82
CA ARG A 147 -11.30 2.92 26.57
C ARG A 147 -10.10 3.28 25.70
N THR A 148 -9.25 4.18 26.18
CA THR A 148 -8.05 4.60 25.44
C THR A 148 -6.85 3.77 25.87
N HIS A 149 -6.13 3.22 24.90
CA HIS A 149 -4.91 2.44 25.13
C HIS A 149 -3.72 3.12 24.47
N SER A 150 -2.61 3.16 25.21
CA SER A 150 -1.32 3.61 24.68
C SER A 150 -0.63 2.43 23.99
N LEU A 151 -0.08 2.69 22.82
CA LEU A 151 0.67 1.73 22.03
C LEU A 151 2.16 2.11 21.99
N ALA A 152 2.98 1.23 21.41
CA ALA A 152 4.34 1.60 21.01
C ALA A 152 4.29 2.66 19.89
N GLN A 153 5.34 3.47 19.77
CA GLN A 153 5.45 4.43 18.67
C GLN A 153 5.57 3.70 17.33
N PRO A 154 4.74 4.02 16.33
CA PRO A 154 4.86 3.43 15.01
C PRO A 154 6.15 3.88 14.32
N ILE A 155 6.62 3.07 13.38
CA ILE A 155 7.66 3.47 12.45
C ILE A 155 7.08 4.33 11.32
N ASP A 156 7.91 5.18 10.73
CA ASP A 156 7.53 6.07 9.62
C ASP A 156 7.08 5.27 8.39
N SER A 157 6.14 5.81 7.62
CA SER A 157 5.54 5.17 6.43
C SER A 157 6.54 4.80 5.33
N THR A 158 7.70 5.46 5.33
CA THR A 158 8.79 5.24 4.36
C THR A 158 9.83 4.22 4.81
N GLN A 159 9.78 3.78 6.07
CA GLN A 159 10.73 2.80 6.60
C GLN A 159 10.29 1.38 6.23
N THR A 160 11.22 0.57 5.72
CA THR A 160 10.94 -0.81 5.34
C THR A 160 11.06 -1.77 6.52
N VAL A 161 10.39 -2.93 6.44
CA VAL A 161 10.31 -3.97 7.47
C VAL A 161 10.64 -5.32 6.86
N LEU A 162 11.64 -5.98 7.46
CA LEU A 162 11.98 -7.38 7.21
C LEU A 162 11.45 -8.23 8.37
N LEU A 163 10.44 -9.05 8.11
CA LEU A 163 9.90 -9.98 9.11
C LEU A 163 10.64 -11.32 9.02
N VAL A 164 11.18 -11.79 10.14
CA VAL A 164 11.93 -13.05 10.22
C VAL A 164 11.17 -14.01 11.14
N LEU A 165 10.71 -15.13 10.60
CA LEU A 165 10.15 -16.23 11.37
C LEU A 165 11.27 -17.27 11.58
N GLY A 166 11.97 -17.15 12.71
CA GLY A 166 13.15 -17.94 13.04
C GLY A 166 14.24 -17.14 13.77
N ASP A 167 15.25 -17.84 14.26
CA ASP A 167 16.41 -17.24 14.95
C ASP A 167 17.56 -17.00 13.97
N LEU A 168 17.53 -15.82 13.33
CA LEU A 168 18.52 -15.46 12.31
C LEU A 168 19.19 -14.11 12.62
N PRO A 169 20.24 -14.08 13.48
CA PRO A 169 20.93 -12.85 13.86
C PRO A 169 21.57 -12.11 12.68
N SER A 170 21.91 -12.83 11.61
CA SER A 170 22.48 -12.28 10.38
C SER A 170 21.53 -11.35 9.63
N ALA A 171 20.22 -11.42 9.87
CA ALA A 171 19.23 -10.55 9.22
C ALA A 171 19.48 -9.05 9.51
N GLU A 172 19.82 -8.70 10.76
CA GLU A 172 20.15 -7.31 11.11
C GLU A 172 21.39 -6.80 10.38
N ARG A 173 22.38 -7.67 10.16
CA ARG A 173 23.61 -7.31 9.45
C ARG A 173 23.38 -7.23 7.94
N ALA A 174 22.61 -8.15 7.37
CA ALA A 174 22.22 -8.15 5.96
C ALA A 174 21.47 -6.86 5.59
N VAL A 175 20.52 -6.44 6.41
CA VAL A 175 19.77 -5.19 6.21
C VAL A 175 20.70 -3.96 6.19
N ARG A 176 21.75 -3.93 7.02
CA ARG A 176 22.74 -2.85 6.98
C ARG A 176 23.53 -2.81 5.66
N LEU A 177 23.71 -3.97 5.01
CA LEU A 177 24.37 -4.07 3.71
C LEU A 177 23.46 -3.71 2.53
N LEU A 178 22.13 -3.76 2.72
CA LEU A 178 21.11 -3.34 1.74
C LEU A 178 20.72 -1.87 1.89
N SER A 179 21.03 -1.25 3.03
CA SER A 179 20.70 0.15 3.28
C SER A 179 21.60 1.06 2.47
N ASP A 180 21.01 1.94 1.65
CA ASP A 180 21.71 3.10 1.11
C ASP A 180 21.81 4.18 2.19
N ASP A 181 22.91 4.93 2.26
CA ASP A 181 23.14 6.03 3.23
C ASP A 181 22.07 7.15 3.17
N THR A 182 21.22 7.13 2.16
CA THR A 182 20.21 8.17 1.87
C THR A 182 18.84 7.86 2.50
N TYR A 183 18.55 6.61 2.87
CA TYR A 183 17.23 6.19 3.34
C TYR A 183 17.21 5.71 4.80
N ALA A 184 16.02 5.69 5.40
CA ALA A 184 15.81 5.12 6.72
C ALA A 184 16.20 3.64 6.70
N ARG A 185 16.97 3.22 7.71
CA ARG A 185 17.43 1.83 7.84
C ARG A 185 16.21 0.89 7.97
N PRO A 186 16.14 -0.22 7.20
CA PRO A 186 15.07 -1.19 7.37
C PRO A 186 15.03 -1.73 8.80
N ARG A 187 13.83 -1.98 9.30
CA ARG A 187 13.57 -2.54 10.62
C ARG A 187 13.45 -4.06 10.50
N VAL A 188 14.29 -4.79 11.23
CA VAL A 188 14.14 -6.25 11.35
C VAL A 188 13.24 -6.57 12.53
N VAL A 189 12.25 -7.44 12.32
CA VAL A 189 11.39 -7.98 13.38
C VAL A 189 11.52 -9.49 13.36
N SER A 190 12.10 -10.07 14.40
CA SER A 190 12.26 -11.52 14.51
C SER A 190 11.23 -12.12 15.47
N ILE A 191 10.58 -13.19 15.04
CA ILE A 191 9.63 -13.99 15.81
C ILE A 191 10.21 -15.40 15.94
N THR A 192 10.53 -15.81 17.17
CA THR A 192 11.15 -17.11 17.45
C THR A 192 10.17 -18.02 18.19
N SER A 193 10.03 -19.27 17.73
CA SER A 193 9.11 -20.27 18.29
C SER A 193 9.38 -20.66 19.76
N ASN A 194 10.59 -20.42 20.27
CA ASN A 194 10.95 -20.68 21.67
C ASN A 194 10.51 -19.58 22.65
N ALA A 195 9.86 -18.51 22.18
CA ALA A 195 9.17 -17.60 23.08
C ALA A 195 7.98 -18.36 23.69
N ARG A 196 8.12 -18.72 24.96
CA ARG A 196 7.12 -19.34 25.84
C ARG A 196 5.91 -18.41 26.10
N ALA A 197 5.33 -17.84 25.04
CA ALA A 197 4.22 -16.89 25.04
C ALA A 197 3.24 -17.16 23.89
N LEU A 198 3.01 -18.45 23.58
CA LEU A 198 1.79 -18.95 22.92
C LEU A 198 0.61 -18.95 23.92
N GLU A 199 0.39 -17.84 24.63
CA GLU A 199 -0.76 -17.66 25.53
C GLU A 199 -1.89 -16.84 24.90
N VAL A 200 -1.86 -16.57 23.59
CA VAL A 200 -3.06 -16.12 22.88
C VAL A 200 -3.04 -16.68 21.46
N PRO A 201 -4.19 -17.16 20.92
CA PRO A 201 -4.36 -17.39 19.48
C PRO A 201 -3.73 -16.26 18.67
N SER A 202 -2.90 -16.63 17.71
CA SER A 202 -1.93 -15.79 16.99
C SER A 202 -2.40 -14.35 16.75
N LEU A 203 -1.61 -13.38 17.25
CA LEU A 203 -1.82 -11.92 17.14
C LEU A 203 -2.09 -11.38 15.73
N TRP A 204 -1.81 -12.20 14.72
CA TRP A 204 -1.73 -11.90 13.30
C TRP A 204 -1.98 -13.20 12.54
N GLY A 205 -2.24 -13.10 11.23
CA GLY A 205 -2.47 -14.29 10.40
C GLY A 205 -3.92 -14.74 10.37
N CYS A 206 -4.84 -13.81 10.64
CA CYS A 206 -6.26 -13.97 10.36
C CYS A 206 -6.59 -13.55 8.92
N SER A 207 -5.77 -12.69 8.32
CA SER A 207 -5.89 -12.25 6.93
C SER A 207 -4.52 -12.01 6.28
N PRO A 208 -4.37 -12.23 4.96
CA PRO A 208 -3.18 -11.79 4.23
C PRO A 208 -2.85 -10.30 4.40
N ARG A 209 -3.87 -9.48 4.67
CA ARG A 209 -3.75 -8.03 4.88
C ARG A 209 -2.96 -7.65 6.13
N ASP A 210 -2.86 -8.55 7.11
CA ASP A 210 -2.09 -8.33 8.34
C ASP A 210 -0.60 -8.09 8.05
N PHE A 211 -0.12 -8.50 6.87
CA PHE A 211 1.26 -8.34 6.44
C PHE A 211 1.48 -7.16 5.48
N ASP A 212 0.51 -6.25 5.28
CA ASP A 212 0.66 -5.07 4.38
C ASP A 212 1.84 -4.18 4.78
N GLY A 213 2.13 -4.07 6.08
CA GLY A 213 3.28 -3.33 6.61
C GLY A 213 4.63 -4.06 6.54
N VAL A 214 4.73 -5.21 5.88
CA VAL A 214 5.96 -6.02 5.72
C VAL A 214 6.40 -5.96 4.25
N ASP A 215 7.66 -5.59 3.98
CA ASP A 215 8.17 -5.52 2.59
C ASP A 215 8.75 -6.86 2.15
N ALA A 216 9.42 -7.59 3.05
CA ALA A 216 9.94 -8.92 2.79
C ALA A 216 9.87 -9.80 4.05
N MET A 217 9.73 -11.11 3.84
CA MET A 217 9.65 -12.09 4.91
C MET A 217 10.69 -13.21 4.71
N VAL A 218 11.38 -13.60 5.77
CA VAL A 218 12.26 -14.78 5.80
C VAL A 218 11.66 -15.79 6.75
N VAL A 219 11.35 -16.98 6.25
CA VAL A 219 10.77 -18.06 7.04
C VAL A 219 11.74 -19.23 7.07
N CYS A 220 12.17 -19.62 8.27
CA CYS A 220 13.07 -20.74 8.48
C CYS A 220 12.26 -22.02 8.72
N GLY A 221 12.60 -23.12 8.06
CA GLY A 221 11.76 -24.32 7.99
C GLY A 221 11.48 -24.97 9.34
N GLN A 222 12.42 -24.91 10.29
CA GLN A 222 12.20 -25.42 11.65
C GLN A 222 11.13 -24.63 12.40
N SER A 223 11.15 -23.29 12.29
CA SER A 223 10.12 -22.43 12.90
C SER A 223 8.80 -22.51 12.14
N ALA A 224 8.83 -22.71 10.82
CA ALA A 224 7.65 -22.85 9.99
C ALA A 224 6.78 -24.05 10.39
N ALA A 225 7.41 -25.17 10.80
CA ALA A 225 6.71 -26.41 11.15
C ALA A 225 5.77 -26.29 12.36
N VAL A 226 5.93 -25.25 13.18
CA VAL A 226 5.11 -24.99 14.39
C VAL A 226 4.04 -23.92 14.15
N LEU A 227 4.00 -23.31 12.96
CA LEU A 227 3.02 -22.27 12.65
C LEU A 227 1.62 -22.86 12.43
N ASP A 228 0.60 -22.12 12.89
CA ASP A 228 -0.79 -22.46 12.65
C ASP A 228 -1.12 -22.44 11.15
N ALA A 229 -2.03 -23.32 10.72
CA ALA A 229 -2.47 -23.39 9.33
C ALA A 229 -3.08 -22.07 8.82
N ALA A 230 -3.76 -21.31 9.70
CA ALA A 230 -4.33 -20.00 9.37
C ALA A 230 -3.25 -18.95 9.08
N VAL A 231 -2.18 -18.94 9.88
CA VAL A 231 -1.01 -18.08 9.67
C VAL A 231 -0.34 -18.41 8.34
N ILE A 232 -0.10 -19.70 8.08
CA ILE A 232 0.49 -20.16 6.82
C ILE A 232 -0.36 -19.73 5.62
N ALA A 233 -1.68 -19.89 5.70
CA ALA A 233 -2.60 -19.46 4.64
C ALA A 233 -2.59 -17.93 4.43
N SER A 234 -2.47 -17.16 5.50
CA SER A 234 -2.38 -15.70 5.42
C SER A 234 -1.05 -15.25 4.80
N ILE A 235 0.08 -15.88 5.16
CA ILE A 235 1.37 -15.64 4.50
C ILE A 235 1.30 -16.02 3.02
N ASP A 236 0.75 -17.19 2.70
CA ASP A 236 0.57 -17.65 1.31
C ASP A 236 -0.23 -16.65 0.47
N GLY A 237 -1.34 -16.15 1.02
CA GLY A 237 -2.16 -15.10 0.38
C GLY A 237 -1.44 -13.76 0.25
N TRP A 238 -0.57 -13.39 1.19
CA TRP A 238 0.22 -12.16 1.12
C TRP A 238 1.27 -12.24 0.00
N VAL A 239 1.99 -13.37 -0.12
CA VAL A 239 2.93 -13.59 -1.22
C VAL A 239 2.19 -13.56 -2.56
N GLN A 240 1.05 -14.25 -2.66
CA GLN A 240 0.22 -14.23 -3.88
C GLN A 240 -0.25 -12.83 -4.28
N ARG A 241 -0.42 -11.92 -3.32
CA ARG A 241 -0.80 -10.51 -3.55
C ARG A 241 0.36 -9.59 -3.94
N GLY A 242 1.60 -10.09 -3.99
CA GLY A 242 2.79 -9.28 -4.33
C GLY A 242 3.91 -9.31 -3.29
N GLY A 243 3.74 -10.02 -2.17
CA GLY A 243 4.78 -10.14 -1.15
C GLY A 243 6.03 -10.89 -1.60
N GLN A 244 7.16 -10.60 -0.95
CA GLN A 244 8.42 -11.28 -1.16
C GLN A 244 8.75 -12.23 0.00
N LEU A 245 8.80 -13.53 -0.26
CA LEU A 245 9.10 -14.55 0.73
C LEU A 245 10.39 -15.31 0.40
N VAL A 246 11.30 -15.36 1.37
CA VAL A 246 12.44 -16.27 1.37
C VAL A 246 12.13 -17.43 2.31
N PHE A 247 12.14 -18.65 1.78
CA PHE A 247 11.89 -19.86 2.54
C PHE A 247 13.16 -20.71 2.64
N ALA A 248 13.76 -20.75 3.83
CA ALA A 248 14.96 -21.55 4.09
C ALA A 248 14.56 -22.92 4.62
N ALA A 249 14.64 -23.93 3.74
CA ALA A 249 14.27 -25.30 4.07
C ALA A 249 15.24 -26.28 3.43
N GLY A 250 16.25 -26.69 4.20
CA GLY A 250 17.23 -27.73 3.85
C GLY A 250 16.83 -29.10 4.39
N ALA A 251 17.43 -29.49 5.52
CA ALA A 251 17.07 -30.73 6.21
C ALA A 251 15.61 -30.72 6.70
N SER A 252 15.08 -29.53 7.00
CA SER A 252 13.68 -29.33 7.37
C SER A 252 12.68 -29.56 6.22
N ALA A 253 13.11 -29.61 4.95
CA ALA A 253 12.20 -29.75 3.81
C ALA A 253 11.48 -31.11 3.77
N LEU A 254 12.16 -32.20 4.10
CA LEU A 254 11.58 -33.55 4.05
C LEU A 254 10.48 -33.75 5.10
N PRO A 255 10.66 -33.39 6.39
CA PRO A 255 9.57 -33.38 7.36
C PRO A 255 8.37 -32.52 6.94
N ILE A 256 8.62 -31.34 6.36
CA ILE A 256 7.56 -30.43 5.89
C ILE A 256 6.76 -31.09 4.76
N GLN A 257 7.42 -31.75 3.80
CA GLN A 257 6.72 -32.51 2.77
C GLN A 257 5.90 -33.67 3.36
N GLN A 258 6.47 -34.45 4.28
CA GLN A 258 5.81 -35.60 4.91
C GLN A 258 4.61 -35.20 5.77
N SER A 259 4.63 -34.00 6.35
CA SER A 259 3.49 -33.47 7.12
C SER A 259 2.24 -33.22 6.26
N GLY A 260 2.39 -33.09 4.93
CA GLY A 260 1.29 -32.76 4.03
C GLY A 260 0.69 -31.37 4.26
N SER A 261 1.35 -30.52 5.05
CA SER A 261 0.89 -29.16 5.34
C SER A 261 0.91 -28.26 4.09
N SER A 262 0.15 -27.16 4.14
CA SER A 262 0.16 -26.13 3.08
C SER A 262 1.55 -25.55 2.81
N LEU A 263 2.49 -25.66 3.75
CA LEU A 263 3.91 -25.28 3.59
C LEU A 263 4.63 -26.05 2.48
N SER A 264 4.19 -27.28 2.18
CA SER A 264 4.74 -28.07 1.08
C SER A 264 4.62 -27.36 -0.26
N ARG A 265 3.62 -26.47 -0.42
CA ARG A 265 3.47 -25.63 -1.61
C ARG A 265 4.63 -24.70 -1.80
N TRP A 266 5.35 -24.29 -0.75
CA TRP A 266 6.51 -23.38 -0.85
C TRP A 266 7.79 -24.08 -1.31
N LEU A 267 7.81 -25.42 -1.35
CA LEU A 267 8.92 -26.16 -1.90
C LEU A 267 8.92 -26.07 -3.44
N PRO A 268 10.10 -26.10 -4.09
CA PRO A 268 10.23 -26.00 -5.55
C PRO A 268 9.73 -27.25 -6.29
N GLY A 269 9.62 -28.39 -5.60
CA GLY A 269 9.18 -29.68 -6.14
C GLY A 269 9.17 -30.76 -5.05
N LYS A 270 8.83 -32.00 -5.43
CA LYS A 270 8.81 -33.14 -4.52
C LYS A 270 10.22 -33.62 -4.17
N ILE A 271 10.51 -33.75 -2.89
CA ILE A 271 11.75 -34.28 -2.34
C ILE A 271 11.76 -35.80 -2.49
N GLU A 272 12.76 -36.32 -3.20
CA GLU A 272 12.99 -37.76 -3.39
C GLU A 272 13.77 -38.34 -2.21
N ARG A 273 14.88 -37.68 -1.85
CA ARG A 273 15.82 -38.11 -0.81
C ARG A 273 16.71 -36.97 -0.35
N MET A 274 17.41 -37.19 0.75
CA MET A 274 18.43 -36.27 1.27
C MET A 274 19.83 -36.70 0.83
N LEU A 275 20.71 -35.75 0.57
CA LEU A 275 22.12 -36.00 0.22
C LEU A 275 23.07 -35.17 1.08
N PRO A 276 24.17 -35.75 1.57
CA PRO A 276 25.20 -34.95 2.24
C PRO A 276 25.89 -34.01 1.25
N LEU A 277 25.93 -32.72 1.59
CA LEU A 277 26.55 -31.71 0.73
C LEU A 277 28.07 -31.74 0.88
N ARG A 278 28.77 -32.11 -0.20
CA ARG A 278 30.25 -32.27 -0.17
C ARG A 278 31.03 -30.99 -0.45
N ARG A 279 30.41 -29.99 -1.09
CA ARG A 279 31.06 -28.75 -1.54
C ARG A 279 30.11 -27.57 -1.39
N LEU A 280 30.63 -26.45 -0.91
CA LEU A 280 29.87 -25.20 -0.69
C LEU A 280 30.11 -24.13 -1.75
N ALA A 281 31.02 -24.37 -2.69
CA ALA A 281 31.45 -23.39 -3.67
C ALA A 281 30.29 -22.68 -4.40
N ALA A 282 29.19 -23.39 -4.67
CA ALA A 282 28.00 -22.82 -5.30
C ALA A 282 27.31 -21.76 -4.41
N ILE A 283 27.15 -22.05 -3.11
CA ILE A 283 26.54 -21.13 -2.14
C ILE A 283 27.49 -20.02 -1.76
N GLU A 284 28.78 -20.31 -1.62
CA GLU A 284 29.81 -19.30 -1.37
C GLU A 284 29.91 -18.30 -2.52
N ALA A 285 29.83 -18.78 -3.77
CA ALA A 285 29.80 -17.94 -4.97
C ALA A 285 28.50 -17.13 -5.06
N TYR A 286 27.35 -17.78 -4.84
CA TYR A 286 26.05 -17.10 -4.83
C TYR A 286 26.00 -15.99 -3.77
N ALA A 287 26.44 -16.29 -2.54
CA ALA A 287 26.53 -15.33 -1.44
C ALA A 287 27.61 -14.26 -1.64
N ARG A 288 28.47 -14.38 -2.66
CA ARG A 288 29.69 -13.56 -2.85
C ARG A 288 30.52 -13.46 -1.56
N ALA A 289 30.63 -14.57 -0.83
CA ALA A 289 31.18 -14.57 0.51
C ALA A 289 32.69 -14.25 0.51
N SER A 290 33.11 -13.28 1.31
CA SER A 290 34.52 -12.92 1.45
C SER A 290 35.35 -13.98 2.17
N ARG A 291 34.72 -14.83 2.98
CA ARG A 291 35.36 -15.93 3.71
C ARG A 291 34.59 -17.22 3.48
N PRO A 292 35.23 -18.28 2.95
CA PRO A 292 34.57 -19.57 2.78
C PRO A 292 34.23 -20.19 4.12
N LEU A 293 33.25 -21.09 4.15
CA LEU A 293 32.90 -21.84 5.34
C LEU A 293 33.97 -22.91 5.59
N GLU A 294 34.29 -23.18 6.86
CA GLU A 294 35.27 -24.22 7.18
C GLU A 294 34.79 -25.60 6.71
N LYS A 295 35.67 -26.37 6.05
CA LYS A 295 35.30 -27.69 5.50
C LYS A 295 34.81 -28.68 6.55
N ASN A 296 35.31 -28.59 7.78
CA ASN A 296 34.88 -29.45 8.89
C ASN A 296 33.46 -29.13 9.35
N ALA A 297 32.99 -27.92 9.05
CA ALA A 297 31.65 -27.48 9.36
C ALA A 297 30.59 -28.10 8.43
N LEU A 298 30.97 -28.90 7.42
CA LEU A 298 30.07 -29.64 6.52
C LEU A 298 29.61 -31.00 7.06
N ALA A 299 30.22 -31.49 8.14
CA ALA A 299 29.92 -32.82 8.66
C ALA A 299 28.45 -32.90 9.12
N GLY A 300 27.66 -33.76 8.46
CA GLY A 300 26.24 -33.98 8.78
C GLY A 300 25.25 -33.04 8.08
N PHE A 301 25.69 -32.17 7.18
CA PHE A 301 24.78 -31.32 6.41
C PHE A 301 24.14 -32.06 5.25
N GLU A 302 22.81 -32.16 5.27
CA GLU A 302 22.02 -32.75 4.21
C GLU A 302 21.24 -31.70 3.43
N VAL A 303 21.18 -31.88 2.12
CA VAL A 303 20.38 -31.06 1.21
C VAL A 303 19.38 -31.94 0.46
N PRO A 304 18.17 -31.44 0.18
CA PRO A 304 17.14 -32.21 -0.49
C PRO A 304 17.42 -32.36 -1.99
N VAL A 305 17.22 -33.57 -2.50
CA VAL A 305 17.20 -33.91 -3.93
C VAL A 305 15.76 -33.91 -4.42
N LEU A 306 15.50 -33.26 -5.55
CA LEU A 306 14.16 -33.18 -6.15
C LEU A 306 13.95 -34.31 -7.16
N GLU A 307 12.80 -34.99 -7.10
CA GLU A 307 12.46 -36.15 -7.94
C GLU A 307 12.45 -35.80 -9.45
N ASN A 308 11.95 -34.61 -9.80
CA ASN A 308 11.88 -34.12 -11.18
C ASN A 308 12.51 -32.73 -11.30
N ALA A 309 13.83 -32.68 -11.25
CA ALA A 309 14.56 -31.41 -11.29
C ALA A 309 14.36 -30.62 -12.61
N SER A 310 14.01 -31.26 -13.72
CA SER A 310 13.59 -30.58 -14.96
C SER A 310 12.19 -29.94 -14.84
N ALA A 311 11.35 -30.46 -13.95
CA ALA A 311 10.00 -29.97 -13.69
C ALA A 311 9.95 -28.84 -12.64
N ILE A 312 11.08 -28.41 -12.06
CA ILE A 312 11.14 -27.35 -11.05
C ILE A 312 10.37 -26.11 -11.49
N SER A 313 9.45 -25.66 -10.63
CA SER A 313 8.75 -24.40 -10.85
C SER A 313 9.66 -23.24 -10.44
N GLY A 314 10.37 -22.63 -11.39
CA GLY A 314 11.22 -21.45 -11.12
C GLY A 314 12.53 -21.42 -11.90
N THR A 315 13.34 -20.41 -11.59
CA THR A 315 14.72 -20.25 -12.06
C THR A 315 15.67 -20.77 -10.98
N VAL A 316 16.59 -21.66 -11.37
CA VAL A 316 17.64 -22.17 -10.46
C VAL A 316 18.80 -21.17 -10.46
N GLU A 317 19.04 -20.51 -9.33
CA GLU A 317 20.07 -19.47 -9.19
C GLU A 317 21.40 -20.02 -8.67
N ALA A 318 21.35 -21.09 -7.88
CA ALA A 318 22.53 -21.81 -7.40
C ALA A 318 22.28 -23.31 -7.38
N PHE A 319 23.27 -24.10 -7.78
CA PHE A 319 23.21 -25.56 -7.83
C PHE A 319 24.58 -26.19 -7.55
N ALA A 320 24.57 -27.41 -7.03
CA ALA A 320 25.77 -28.24 -6.93
C ALA A 320 25.75 -29.35 -7.98
N GLY A 321 26.90 -29.66 -8.58
CA GLY A 321 27.02 -30.67 -9.63
C GLY A 321 27.51 -30.09 -10.95
N LYS A 322 27.22 -30.77 -12.05
CA LYS A 322 27.60 -30.37 -13.41
C LYS A 322 26.51 -29.53 -14.09
N SER A 323 25.25 -29.75 -13.71
CA SER A 323 24.07 -29.09 -14.28
C SER A 323 23.14 -28.53 -13.20
N SER A 324 22.35 -27.52 -13.56
CA SER A 324 21.30 -26.92 -12.70
C SER A 324 20.21 -27.91 -12.27
N VAL A 325 20.12 -29.04 -12.98
CA VAL A 325 19.18 -30.13 -12.74
C VAL A 325 19.74 -31.15 -11.73
N ASP A 326 21.06 -31.17 -11.46
CA ASP A 326 21.67 -32.23 -10.64
C ASP A 326 21.32 -32.07 -9.15
N LEU A 327 21.52 -30.87 -8.60
CA LEU A 327 21.23 -30.56 -7.19
C LEU A 327 20.96 -29.05 -7.02
N PRO A 328 19.74 -28.57 -7.31
CA PRO A 328 19.38 -27.17 -7.12
C PRO A 328 19.43 -26.80 -5.63
N LEU A 329 20.10 -25.71 -5.30
CA LEU A 329 20.26 -25.24 -3.93
C LEU A 329 19.50 -23.93 -3.66
N VAL A 330 19.37 -23.07 -4.67
CA VAL A 330 18.55 -21.85 -4.59
C VAL A 330 17.65 -21.82 -5.81
N VAL A 331 16.34 -21.72 -5.58
CA VAL A 331 15.32 -21.64 -6.61
C VAL A 331 14.44 -20.43 -6.35
N ARG A 332 14.38 -19.51 -7.30
CA ARG A 332 13.50 -18.34 -7.25
C ARG A 332 12.36 -18.50 -8.24
N ARG A 333 11.14 -18.20 -7.82
CA ARG A 333 9.97 -18.32 -8.70
C ARG A 333 8.94 -17.23 -8.45
N ALA A 334 8.19 -16.92 -9.50
CA ALA A 334 6.95 -16.17 -9.38
C ALA A 334 5.89 -17.01 -8.65
N TYR A 335 5.22 -16.41 -7.67
CA TYR A 335 4.15 -17.05 -6.90
C TYR A 335 2.98 -16.08 -6.73
N GLY A 336 1.93 -16.25 -7.55
CA GLY A 336 0.93 -15.20 -7.78
C GLY A 336 1.59 -13.95 -8.36
N PHE A 337 1.33 -12.79 -7.76
CA PHE A 337 1.97 -11.52 -8.13
C PHE A 337 3.28 -11.24 -7.38
N GLY A 338 3.66 -12.09 -6.43
CA GLY A 338 4.87 -11.94 -5.63
C GLY A 338 5.97 -12.94 -6.01
N THR A 339 6.98 -13.02 -5.14
CA THR A 339 8.16 -13.85 -5.38
C THR A 339 8.43 -14.77 -4.21
N LEU A 340 8.76 -16.03 -4.52
CA LEU A 340 9.18 -17.02 -3.55
C LEU A 340 10.59 -17.50 -3.87
N THR A 341 11.54 -17.25 -2.98
CA THR A 341 12.92 -17.74 -3.05
C THR A 341 13.09 -18.88 -2.06
N TRP A 342 13.27 -20.11 -2.55
CA TRP A 342 13.61 -21.25 -1.71
C TRP A 342 15.13 -21.43 -1.67
N ILE A 343 15.67 -21.71 -0.48
CA ILE A 343 17.04 -22.20 -0.30
C ILE A 343 17.02 -23.55 0.38
N GLY A 344 17.67 -24.53 -0.24
CA GLY A 344 17.81 -25.92 0.21
C GLY A 344 18.79 -26.12 1.36
N ILE A 345 19.03 -25.06 2.14
CA ILE A 345 19.90 -25.05 3.31
C ILE A 345 19.19 -24.28 4.40
N ASP A 346 19.18 -24.83 5.59
CA ASP A 346 18.66 -24.16 6.77
C ASP A 346 19.71 -23.19 7.31
N ILE A 347 19.48 -21.89 7.12
CA ILE A 347 20.42 -20.81 7.47
C ILE A 347 20.35 -20.38 8.94
N ASP A 348 19.36 -20.87 9.67
CA ASP A 348 19.07 -20.53 11.06
C ASP A 348 19.81 -21.39 12.08
N HIS A 349 20.57 -22.41 11.64
CA HIS A 349 21.29 -23.31 12.55
C HIS A 349 22.68 -23.71 12.06
N GLY A 350 23.39 -24.43 12.93
CA GLY A 350 24.70 -24.99 12.64
C GLY A 350 25.71 -23.92 12.22
N ALA A 351 26.53 -24.27 11.24
CA ALA A 351 27.61 -23.44 10.75
C ALA A 351 27.13 -22.19 9.99
N PHE A 352 25.96 -22.23 9.34
CA PHE A 352 25.42 -21.09 8.58
C PHE A 352 24.92 -19.97 9.50
N ARG A 353 24.39 -20.30 10.68
CA ARG A 353 23.94 -19.28 11.64
C ARG A 353 25.05 -18.33 12.07
N SER A 354 26.28 -18.84 12.23
CA SER A 354 27.46 -18.07 12.66
C SER A 354 28.38 -17.65 11.51
N TRP A 355 28.11 -18.11 10.28
CA TRP A 355 28.93 -17.77 9.12
C TRP A 355 28.74 -16.30 8.72
N PRO A 356 29.82 -15.49 8.64
CA PRO A 356 29.71 -14.11 8.19
C PRO A 356 29.17 -13.96 6.76
N GLY A 357 29.36 -14.97 5.90
CA GLY A 357 28.80 -14.98 4.55
C GLY A 357 27.27 -15.09 4.50
N THR A 358 26.61 -15.45 5.60
CA THR A 358 25.14 -15.46 5.69
C THR A 358 24.54 -14.06 5.56
N ASP A 359 25.29 -13.03 5.97
CA ASP A 359 24.87 -11.64 5.83
C ASP A 359 24.70 -11.26 4.34
N THR A 360 25.68 -11.62 3.50
CA THR A 360 25.65 -11.35 2.05
C THR A 360 24.76 -12.35 1.30
N LEU A 361 24.69 -13.60 1.75
CA LEU A 361 23.73 -14.59 1.27
C LEU A 361 22.28 -14.08 1.38
N LEU A 362 21.92 -13.52 2.54
CA LEU A 362 20.58 -12.96 2.74
C LEU A 362 20.29 -11.78 1.83
N CYS A 363 21.29 -10.93 1.56
CA CYS A 363 21.13 -9.84 0.60
C CYS A 363 20.74 -10.38 -0.79
N GLU A 364 21.45 -11.40 -1.27
CA GLU A 364 21.19 -12.01 -2.58
C GLU A 364 19.84 -12.76 -2.62
N LEU A 365 19.49 -13.50 -1.57
CA LEU A 365 18.17 -14.15 -1.44
C LEU A 365 17.01 -13.14 -1.47
N LEU A 366 17.21 -11.95 -0.91
CA LEU A 366 16.25 -10.83 -0.94
C LEU A 366 16.25 -10.05 -2.28
N GLY A 367 16.94 -10.53 -3.31
CA GLY A 367 16.98 -9.88 -4.64
C GLY A 367 18.22 -9.05 -4.92
N GLY A 368 19.25 -9.18 -4.08
CA GLY A 368 20.54 -8.53 -4.26
C GLY A 368 20.51 -7.05 -3.87
N ARG A 369 21.66 -6.39 -4.04
CA ARG A 369 21.70 -4.93 -3.98
C ARG A 369 21.06 -4.39 -5.25
N SER A 370 20.00 -3.60 -5.11
CA SER A 370 19.50 -2.83 -6.24
C SER A 370 20.68 -2.05 -6.84
N ASN A 371 20.86 -2.10 -8.16
CA ASN A 371 21.90 -1.34 -8.87
C ASN A 371 21.54 0.18 -8.89
N THR A 372 21.13 0.74 -7.76
CA THR A 372 20.89 2.18 -7.53
C THR A 372 22.19 2.98 -7.50
N ASN A 373 23.35 2.34 -7.64
CA ASN A 373 24.68 2.97 -7.67
C ASN A 373 25.01 3.78 -8.95
N LEU A 374 24.02 4.10 -9.79
CA LEU A 374 24.17 5.17 -10.77
C LEU A 374 23.80 6.50 -10.11
N ALA A 375 24.83 7.14 -9.56
CA ALA A 375 24.84 8.43 -8.90
C ALA A 375 23.88 9.47 -9.53
N GLY A 376 22.69 9.61 -8.93
CA GLY A 376 21.87 10.81 -8.98
C GLY A 376 22.36 11.79 -7.91
N ARG A 377 22.59 13.05 -8.30
CA ARG A 377 23.18 14.12 -7.48
C ARG A 377 22.60 14.18 -6.06
N ALA A 378 23.41 13.82 -5.07
CA ALA A 378 23.15 14.11 -3.67
C ALA A 378 23.21 15.63 -3.47
N GLY A 379 22.05 16.27 -3.27
CA GLY A 379 22.00 17.70 -2.98
C GLY A 379 20.62 18.37 -2.96
N GLU A 380 19.57 17.77 -3.55
CA GLU A 380 18.29 18.47 -3.76
C GLU A 380 17.04 17.76 -3.18
N HIS A 381 17.16 16.93 -2.15
CA HIS A 381 15.98 16.30 -1.53
C HIS A 381 15.32 17.21 -0.49
N ARG A 382 14.78 18.35 -0.94
CA ARG A 382 13.87 19.19 -0.14
C ARG A 382 12.42 18.83 -0.50
N SER A 383 11.75 18.14 0.43
CA SER A 383 10.37 17.61 0.38
C SER A 383 10.22 16.26 -0.35
N ALA A 384 10.22 15.17 0.44
CA ALA A 384 10.23 13.77 0.01
C ALA A 384 8.86 13.30 -0.53
N LEU A 385 8.52 13.71 -1.75
CA LEU A 385 7.42 13.09 -2.50
C LEU A 385 7.88 11.71 -3.00
N ASP A 386 7.07 10.67 -2.86
CA ASP A 386 7.25 9.37 -3.51
C ASP A 386 6.32 9.26 -4.74
N LEU A 387 6.42 8.18 -5.54
CA LEU A 387 5.52 7.97 -6.69
C LEU A 387 4.05 7.89 -6.27
N ALA A 388 3.77 7.36 -5.07
CA ALA A 388 2.43 7.37 -4.51
C ALA A 388 1.95 8.81 -4.23
N GLY A 389 2.79 9.66 -3.66
CA GLY A 389 2.51 11.08 -3.47
C GLY A 389 2.28 11.80 -4.81
N GLN A 390 3.06 11.50 -5.85
CA GLN A 390 2.82 12.04 -7.18
C GLN A 390 1.45 11.62 -7.74
N LEU A 391 1.10 10.34 -7.63
CA LEU A 391 -0.22 9.84 -8.05
C LEU A 391 -1.34 10.52 -7.26
N ARG A 392 -1.16 10.72 -5.94
CA ARG A 392 -2.11 11.45 -5.09
C ARG A 392 -2.34 12.86 -5.63
N THR A 393 -1.29 13.61 -5.95
CA THR A 393 -1.42 14.96 -6.55
C THR A 393 -2.12 14.91 -7.91
N ALA A 394 -1.82 13.89 -8.73
CA ALA A 394 -2.46 13.71 -10.04
C ALA A 394 -3.96 13.41 -9.93
N ILE A 395 -4.38 12.62 -8.93
CA ILE A 395 -5.78 12.29 -8.68
C ILE A 395 -6.54 13.48 -8.08
N ASP A 396 -5.86 14.29 -7.25
CA ASP A 396 -6.41 15.53 -6.68
C ASP A 396 -6.50 16.68 -7.71
N HIS A 397 -6.09 16.43 -8.95
CA HIS A 397 -6.20 17.40 -10.03
C HIS A 397 -7.56 17.28 -10.73
N PHE A 398 -8.43 18.27 -10.51
CA PHE A 398 -9.75 18.38 -11.14
C PHE A 398 -9.72 19.48 -12.21
N PRO A 399 -9.73 19.16 -13.52
CA PRO A 399 -9.48 20.15 -14.58
C PRO A 399 -10.43 21.35 -14.60
N SER A 400 -11.67 21.18 -14.11
CA SER A 400 -12.65 22.28 -14.04
C SER A 400 -12.64 23.07 -12.72
N VAL A 401 -11.77 22.70 -11.77
CA VAL A 401 -11.51 23.46 -10.54
C VAL A 401 -10.18 24.17 -10.69
N GLN A 402 -10.21 25.50 -10.75
CA GLN A 402 -9.00 26.29 -10.82
C GLN A 402 -8.85 27.10 -9.53
N ALA A 403 -7.66 27.04 -8.93
CA ALA A 403 -7.32 27.99 -7.88
C ALA A 403 -7.40 29.40 -8.47
N VAL A 404 -7.94 30.34 -7.71
CA VAL A 404 -8.01 31.77 -8.05
C VAL A 404 -6.56 32.28 -8.21
N PRO A 405 -6.07 32.68 -9.41
CA PRO A 405 -4.77 33.29 -9.57
C PRO A 405 -4.47 34.34 -8.51
N PHE A 406 -3.29 34.23 -7.89
CA PHE A 406 -2.85 35.16 -6.86
C PHE A 406 -2.89 36.62 -7.35
N GLU A 407 -2.63 36.86 -8.63
CA GLU A 407 -2.69 38.17 -9.27
C GLU A 407 -4.06 38.83 -9.15
N ILE A 408 -5.15 38.06 -9.25
CA ILE A 408 -6.50 38.61 -9.11
C ILE A 408 -6.82 38.90 -7.65
N ILE A 409 -6.38 38.04 -6.73
CA ILE A 409 -6.52 38.30 -5.28
C ILE A 409 -5.76 39.57 -4.91
N ALA A 410 -4.50 39.70 -5.35
CA ALA A 410 -3.67 40.88 -5.14
C ALA A 410 -4.27 42.13 -5.79
N GLY A 411 -4.77 42.01 -7.03
CA GLY A 411 -5.43 43.09 -7.74
C GLY A 411 -6.70 43.58 -7.03
N LEU A 412 -7.55 42.66 -6.54
CA LEU A 412 -8.73 42.99 -5.75
C LEU A 412 -8.37 43.64 -4.41
N ALA A 413 -7.30 43.19 -3.76
CA ALA A 413 -6.82 43.78 -2.51
C ALA A 413 -6.29 45.21 -2.71
N VAL A 414 -5.49 45.44 -3.77
CA VAL A 414 -5.02 46.77 -4.15
C VAL A 414 -6.19 47.67 -4.52
N LEU A 415 -7.13 47.18 -5.32
CA LEU A 415 -8.35 47.90 -5.67
C LEU A 415 -9.12 48.31 -4.41
N TYR A 416 -9.29 47.40 -3.45
CA TYR A 416 -9.96 47.68 -2.18
C TYR A 416 -9.23 48.77 -1.37
N ILE A 417 -7.90 48.73 -1.28
CA ILE A 417 -7.10 49.76 -0.60
C ILE A 417 -7.23 51.12 -1.31
N VAL A 418 -7.13 51.17 -2.64
CA VAL A 418 -7.29 52.39 -3.43
C VAL A 418 -8.70 52.96 -3.26
N CYS A 419 -9.70 52.09 -3.22
CA CYS A 419 -11.07 52.46 -2.97
C CYS A 419 -11.28 53.06 -1.56
N LEU A 420 -10.64 52.49 -0.53
CA LEU A 420 -10.82 52.90 0.86
C LEU A 420 -10.06 54.18 1.22
N TYR A 421 -8.89 54.42 0.62
CA TYR A 421 -8.06 55.58 0.97
C TYR A 421 -8.18 56.73 -0.03
N PRO A 422 -7.54 56.69 -1.22
CA PRO A 422 -7.54 57.83 -2.14
C PRO A 422 -8.92 58.15 -2.72
N LEU A 423 -9.73 57.13 -3.06
CA LEU A 423 -11.05 57.34 -3.65
C LEU A 423 -12.05 57.91 -2.63
N ASP A 424 -12.11 57.32 -1.43
CA ASP A 424 -12.95 57.83 -0.34
C ASP A 424 -12.53 59.23 0.10
N TRP A 425 -11.21 59.46 0.30
CA TRP A 425 -10.69 60.79 0.59
C TRP A 425 -11.09 61.80 -0.49
N TRP A 426 -10.95 61.46 -1.77
CA TRP A 426 -11.31 62.37 -2.87
C TRP A 426 -12.81 62.70 -2.89
N LEU A 427 -13.67 61.70 -2.72
CA LEU A 427 -15.13 61.85 -2.66
C LEU A 427 -15.56 62.75 -1.48
N VAL A 428 -14.99 62.53 -0.30
CA VAL A 428 -15.37 63.21 0.94
C VAL A 428 -14.77 64.62 1.04
N SER A 429 -13.48 64.77 0.70
CA SER A 429 -12.73 66.00 0.96
C SER A 429 -12.71 67.00 -0.20
N ARG A 430 -12.71 66.53 -1.46
CA ARG A 430 -12.49 67.38 -2.64
C ARG A 430 -13.73 67.53 -3.53
N GLY A 431 -14.55 66.48 -3.66
CA GLY A 431 -15.70 66.44 -4.58
C GLY A 431 -17.02 66.98 -4.02
N ALA A 432 -17.38 66.67 -2.77
CA ALA A 432 -18.72 66.97 -2.25
C ALA A 432 -18.78 67.82 -0.97
N ARG A 433 -17.66 68.05 -0.27
CA ARG A 433 -17.57 68.79 1.03
C ARG A 433 -18.61 68.35 2.08
N ARG A 434 -19.18 67.16 1.94
CA ARG A 434 -20.30 66.66 2.73
C ARG A 434 -19.87 65.36 3.41
N PRO A 435 -19.40 65.43 4.67
CA PRO A 435 -18.86 64.27 5.38
C PRO A 435 -19.90 63.16 5.59
N TRP A 436 -21.20 63.45 5.48
CA TRP A 436 -22.25 62.43 5.54
C TRP A 436 -22.21 61.45 4.36
N LEU A 437 -21.59 61.79 3.22
CA LEU A 437 -21.46 60.88 2.07
C LEU A 437 -20.52 59.70 2.33
N ALA A 438 -19.59 59.82 3.29
CA ALA A 438 -18.74 58.71 3.73
C ALA A 438 -19.58 57.54 4.27
N TRP A 439 -20.69 57.84 4.95
CA TRP A 439 -21.61 56.85 5.51
C TRP A 439 -22.37 56.05 4.45
N LEU A 440 -22.48 56.56 3.21
CA LEU A 440 -23.12 55.86 2.10
C LEU A 440 -22.10 55.21 1.17
N SER A 441 -20.99 55.89 0.90
CA SER A 441 -19.94 55.41 0.00
C SER A 441 -19.19 54.21 0.58
N LEU A 442 -18.88 54.18 1.88
CA LEU A 442 -18.19 53.06 2.50
C LEU A 442 -18.99 51.74 2.41
N PRO A 443 -20.28 51.66 2.83
CA PRO A 443 -21.06 50.44 2.67
C PRO A 443 -21.25 50.03 1.21
N LEU A 444 -21.49 50.99 0.31
CA LEU A 444 -21.64 50.71 -1.13
C LEU A 444 -20.35 50.09 -1.70
N LEU A 445 -19.21 50.64 -1.31
CA LEU A 445 -17.90 50.16 -1.75
C LEU A 445 -17.62 48.74 -1.25
N VAL A 446 -17.91 48.48 0.02
CA VAL A 446 -17.82 47.13 0.61
C VAL A 446 -18.75 46.16 -0.12
N CYS A 447 -19.98 46.55 -0.45
CA CYS A 447 -20.91 45.73 -1.23
C CYS A 447 -20.36 45.41 -2.64
N ILE A 448 -19.79 46.41 -3.34
CA ILE A 448 -19.22 46.22 -4.68
C ILE A 448 -18.00 45.29 -4.62
N THR A 449 -17.05 45.53 -3.71
CA THR A 449 -15.84 44.69 -3.62
C THR A 449 -16.17 43.28 -3.16
N SER A 450 -17.13 43.11 -2.25
CA SER A 450 -17.63 41.80 -1.84
C SER A 450 -18.35 41.09 -3.00
N GLY A 451 -19.16 41.80 -3.77
CA GLY A 451 -19.82 41.27 -4.96
C GLY A 451 -18.83 40.84 -6.04
N LEU A 452 -17.78 41.64 -6.28
CA LEU A 452 -16.68 41.28 -7.17
C LEU A 452 -15.97 40.02 -6.68
N ALA A 453 -15.56 39.97 -5.41
CA ALA A 453 -14.91 38.80 -4.84
C ALA A 453 -15.80 37.54 -4.94
N TRP A 454 -17.08 37.66 -4.62
CA TRP A 454 -18.06 36.56 -4.73
C TRP A 454 -18.22 36.08 -6.18
N SER A 455 -18.32 37.01 -7.14
CA SER A 455 -18.42 36.67 -8.56
C SER A 455 -17.15 35.99 -9.10
N THR A 456 -15.97 36.43 -8.67
CA THR A 456 -14.70 35.77 -9.03
C THR A 456 -14.60 34.38 -8.44
N ALA A 457 -15.09 34.19 -7.20
CA ALA A 457 -15.14 32.89 -6.56
C ALA A 457 -16.08 31.94 -7.33
N LEU A 458 -17.28 32.36 -7.71
CA LEU A 458 -18.24 31.55 -8.47
C LEU A 458 -17.75 31.15 -9.87
N ARG A 459 -16.89 31.95 -10.48
CA ARG A 459 -16.35 31.66 -11.83
C ARG A 459 -15.22 30.63 -11.80
N TRP A 460 -14.44 30.57 -10.73
CA TRP A 460 -13.25 29.72 -10.64
C TRP A 460 -13.43 28.51 -9.74
N LYS A 461 -14.28 28.60 -8.72
CA LYS A 461 -14.72 27.45 -7.94
C LYS A 461 -15.79 26.75 -8.76
N GLY A 462 -15.52 25.53 -9.23
CA GLY A 462 -16.48 24.75 -10.00
C GLY A 462 -17.85 24.65 -9.30
N ALA A 463 -18.93 24.52 -10.06
CA ALA A 463 -20.28 24.45 -9.48
C ALA A 463 -20.79 23.00 -9.31
N ALA A 464 -20.09 22.03 -9.90
CA ALA A 464 -20.52 20.64 -9.98
C ALA A 464 -19.55 19.68 -9.29
N TRP A 465 -20.11 18.61 -8.75
CA TRP A 465 -19.35 17.47 -8.22
C TRP A 465 -18.47 16.85 -9.29
N GLN A 466 -17.23 16.51 -8.91
CA GLN A 466 -16.26 15.91 -9.82
C GLN A 466 -15.62 14.70 -9.17
N SER A 467 -15.34 13.69 -9.98
CA SER A 467 -14.52 12.56 -9.58
C SER A 467 -13.39 12.33 -10.57
N SER A 468 -12.24 11.94 -10.02
CA SER A 468 -11.07 11.49 -10.78
C SER A 468 -10.73 10.11 -10.27
N SER A 469 -10.52 9.14 -11.16
CA SER A 469 -10.11 7.80 -10.76
C SER A 469 -9.04 7.25 -11.69
N ALA A 470 -8.20 6.41 -11.12
CA ALA A 470 -7.17 5.69 -11.83
C ALA A 470 -7.02 4.31 -11.20
N GLY A 471 -6.63 3.32 -11.98
CA GLY A 471 -6.47 1.98 -11.45
C GLY A 471 -5.79 1.02 -12.40
N VAL A 472 -5.39 -0.10 -11.81
CA VAL A 472 -4.72 -1.20 -12.48
C VAL A 472 -5.43 -2.49 -12.11
N MET A 473 -5.61 -3.34 -13.10
CA MET A 473 -6.21 -4.66 -12.99
C MET A 473 -5.17 -5.70 -13.39
N ASP A 474 -4.77 -6.55 -12.45
CA ASP A 474 -3.83 -7.63 -12.70
C ASP A 474 -4.53 -8.98 -12.69
N VAL A 475 -4.15 -9.85 -13.61
CA VAL A 475 -4.60 -11.25 -13.64
C VAL A 475 -3.41 -12.17 -13.83
N ASP A 476 -3.21 -13.12 -12.93
CA ASP A 476 -2.22 -14.19 -13.11
C ASP A 476 -2.90 -15.45 -13.65
N VAL A 477 -2.49 -15.84 -14.86
CA VAL A 477 -3.05 -16.99 -15.58
C VAL A 477 -2.69 -18.30 -14.87
N ALA A 478 -1.50 -18.38 -14.26
CA ALA A 478 -1.02 -19.62 -13.63
C ALA A 478 -1.80 -19.95 -12.35
N SER A 479 -1.99 -18.96 -11.47
CA SER A 479 -2.68 -19.13 -10.19
C SER A 479 -4.18 -18.84 -10.23
N ARG A 480 -4.72 -18.37 -11.36
CA ARG A 480 -6.13 -17.91 -11.51
C ARG A 480 -6.50 -16.80 -10.53
N LEU A 481 -5.54 -15.95 -10.19
CA LEU A 481 -5.74 -14.85 -9.27
C LEU A 481 -5.95 -13.55 -10.04
N ALA A 482 -6.84 -12.71 -9.53
CA ALA A 482 -7.02 -11.34 -9.97
C ALA A 482 -6.90 -10.38 -8.79
N ARG A 483 -6.25 -9.25 -9.03
CA ARG A 483 -6.25 -8.11 -8.10
C ARG A 483 -6.56 -6.82 -8.83
N GLY A 484 -7.39 -5.99 -8.23
CA GLY A 484 -7.63 -4.62 -8.68
C GLY A 484 -7.13 -3.63 -7.63
N VAL A 485 -6.30 -2.69 -8.06
CA VAL A 485 -5.88 -1.55 -7.22
C VAL A 485 -6.37 -0.29 -7.91
N SER A 486 -7.22 0.47 -7.22
CA SER A 486 -7.79 1.71 -7.75
C SER A 486 -7.73 2.81 -6.73
N TYR A 487 -7.69 4.04 -7.24
CA TYR A 487 -7.64 5.26 -6.47
C TYR A 487 -8.69 6.21 -7.01
N ALA A 488 -9.36 6.93 -6.12
CA ALA A 488 -10.40 7.88 -6.50
C ALA A 488 -10.28 9.16 -5.67
N GLY A 489 -10.43 10.31 -6.32
CA GLY A 489 -10.62 11.61 -5.71
C GLY A 489 -12.06 12.06 -5.96
N VAL A 490 -12.72 12.58 -4.91
CA VAL A 490 -14.04 13.19 -5.00
C VAL A 490 -13.91 14.63 -4.56
N TRP A 491 -14.34 15.56 -5.41
CA TRP A 491 -14.38 16.99 -5.12
C TRP A 491 -15.81 17.46 -4.96
N SER A 492 -16.07 18.23 -3.90
CA SER A 492 -17.39 18.78 -3.61
C SER A 492 -17.40 20.32 -3.67
N PRO A 493 -18.36 20.94 -4.39
CA PRO A 493 -18.56 22.39 -4.34
C PRO A 493 -19.18 22.86 -3.01
N VAL A 494 -19.84 21.97 -2.27
CA VAL A 494 -20.62 22.26 -1.05
C VAL A 494 -20.17 21.42 0.13
N ASN A 495 -20.55 21.81 1.35
CA ASN A 495 -20.40 20.91 2.49
C ASN A 495 -21.32 19.71 2.30
N ALA A 496 -20.80 18.51 2.46
CA ALA A 496 -21.58 17.29 2.29
C ALA A 496 -21.05 16.16 3.16
N VAL A 497 -21.89 15.16 3.37
CA VAL A 497 -21.53 13.88 3.97
C VAL A 497 -21.79 12.79 2.93
N MET A 498 -20.81 11.90 2.74
CA MET A 498 -20.91 10.84 1.74
C MET A 498 -20.48 9.49 2.28
N ASN A 499 -21.03 8.45 1.67
CA ASN A 499 -20.62 7.07 1.81
C ASN A 499 -19.86 6.67 0.54
N VAL A 500 -18.73 6.00 0.70
CA VAL A 500 -17.85 5.59 -0.39
C VAL A 500 -17.65 4.08 -0.31
N SER A 501 -17.94 3.39 -1.42
CA SER A 501 -17.65 1.98 -1.58
C SER A 501 -17.02 1.69 -2.93
N ALA A 502 -16.33 0.56 -3.02
CA ALA A 502 -15.73 0.08 -4.25
C ALA A 502 -16.05 -1.39 -4.44
N ARG A 503 -16.18 -1.82 -5.69
CA ARG A 503 -16.39 -3.22 -6.05
C ARG A 503 -15.74 -3.55 -7.39
N PRO A 504 -15.27 -4.79 -7.61
CA PRO A 504 -14.86 -5.21 -8.95
C PRO A 504 -16.03 -5.05 -9.93
N THR A 505 -15.72 -4.69 -11.18
CA THR A 505 -16.72 -4.63 -12.25
C THR A 505 -17.01 -6.02 -12.82
N ALA A 506 -18.15 -6.15 -13.51
CA ALA A 506 -18.51 -7.38 -14.21
C ALA A 506 -17.61 -7.69 -15.43
N ALA A 507 -16.66 -6.81 -15.78
CA ALA A 507 -15.73 -7.05 -16.88
C ALA A 507 -14.78 -8.22 -16.59
N ALA A 508 -14.44 -8.46 -15.32
CA ALA A 508 -13.68 -9.64 -14.93
C ALA A 508 -14.65 -10.78 -14.56
N PRO A 509 -14.57 -11.97 -15.19
CA PRO A 509 -15.36 -13.13 -14.79
C PRO A 509 -14.79 -13.70 -13.48
N LEU A 510 -15.14 -13.08 -12.36
CA LEU A 510 -14.68 -13.48 -11.04
C LEU A 510 -15.48 -14.69 -10.53
N SER A 511 -14.80 -15.54 -9.75
CA SER A 511 -15.38 -16.67 -9.03
C SER A 511 -15.07 -16.55 -7.54
N GLY A 512 -15.96 -17.10 -6.71
CA GLY A 512 -15.77 -17.15 -5.26
C GLY A 512 -15.97 -15.82 -4.54
N SER A 513 -15.48 -15.76 -3.30
CA SER A 513 -15.54 -14.56 -2.46
C SER A 513 -14.48 -13.53 -2.89
N VAL A 514 -14.86 -12.26 -2.93
CA VAL A 514 -13.96 -11.14 -3.21
C VAL A 514 -13.56 -10.47 -1.90
N ASP A 515 -12.27 -10.46 -1.57
CA ASP A 515 -11.74 -9.65 -0.46
C ASP A 515 -11.51 -8.23 -0.98
N THR A 516 -12.45 -7.32 -0.74
CA THR A 516 -12.37 -5.90 -1.13
C THR A 516 -12.11 -5.02 0.10
N VAL A 517 -11.38 -3.93 -0.08
CA VAL A 517 -11.22 -2.87 0.91
C VAL A 517 -11.34 -1.51 0.27
N VAL A 518 -11.81 -0.54 1.05
CA VAL A 518 -11.70 0.88 0.77
C VAL A 518 -11.02 1.56 1.95
N SER A 519 -10.12 2.51 1.70
CA SER A 519 -9.50 3.32 2.74
C SER A 519 -9.28 4.74 2.22
N TRP A 520 -9.07 5.69 3.12
CA TRP A 520 -8.45 6.97 2.78
C TRP A 520 -7.11 6.76 2.06
N TYR A 521 -6.72 7.68 1.18
CA TYR A 521 -5.45 7.63 0.45
C TYR A 521 -4.53 8.79 0.86
N GLY A 522 -3.68 8.58 1.86
CA GLY A 522 -2.76 9.60 2.40
C GLY A 522 -1.40 9.63 1.71
N ALA A 523 -0.70 10.75 1.80
CA ALA A 523 0.70 10.84 1.36
C ALA A 523 1.63 10.16 2.37
N ALA A 524 2.76 9.63 1.91
CA ALA A 524 3.82 9.17 2.80
C ALA A 524 4.63 10.38 3.33
N GLY A 525 5.32 10.17 4.45
CA GLY A 525 6.22 11.17 5.02
C GLY A 525 5.53 12.23 5.89
N ARG A 526 6.32 13.25 6.26
CA ARG A 526 5.97 14.29 7.24
C ARG A 526 5.40 15.56 6.61
N GLY A 527 5.12 15.54 5.31
CA GLY A 527 4.51 16.64 4.60
C GLY A 527 3.07 16.90 5.04
N ILE A 528 2.47 17.97 4.53
CA ILE A 528 1.06 18.29 4.79
C ILE A 528 0.18 17.16 4.25
N GLY A 529 -0.74 16.66 5.08
CA GLY A 529 -1.59 15.50 4.74
C GLY A 529 -0.83 14.17 4.64
N GLY A 530 0.42 14.14 5.12
CA GLY A 530 1.25 12.95 5.20
C GLY A 530 0.98 12.14 6.46
N THR A 531 1.12 10.82 6.37
CA THR A 531 0.81 9.91 7.48
C THR A 531 1.80 9.99 8.64
N ASP A 532 2.98 10.58 8.43
CA ASP A 532 4.02 10.75 9.46
C ASP A 532 4.00 12.16 10.05
N ALA A 533 3.02 12.99 9.68
CA ALA A 533 2.89 14.35 10.18
C ALA A 533 2.58 14.35 11.69
N VAL A 534 3.42 15.05 12.45
CA VAL A 534 3.26 15.17 13.91
C VAL A 534 1.96 15.89 14.27
N LEU A 535 1.55 16.87 13.47
CA LEU A 535 0.30 17.61 13.64
C LEU A 535 -0.68 17.24 12.52
N PRO A 536 -1.98 17.12 12.82
CA PRO A 536 -2.97 16.85 11.79
C PRO A 536 -3.10 18.07 10.89
N HIS A 537 -3.42 17.83 9.61
CA HIS A 537 -3.84 18.92 8.74
C HIS A 537 -5.17 19.49 9.26
N PRO A 538 -5.32 20.82 9.40
CA PRO A 538 -6.59 21.41 9.85
C PRO A 538 -7.68 21.18 8.80
N SER A 539 -8.51 20.16 8.99
CA SER A 539 -9.66 19.88 8.14
C SER A 539 -10.77 20.90 8.40
N LEU A 540 -11.30 21.51 7.33
CA LEU A 540 -12.48 22.39 7.37
C LEU A 540 -13.79 21.61 7.62
N ALA A 541 -13.76 20.29 7.46
CA ALA A 541 -14.86 19.37 7.73
C ALA A 541 -14.36 18.21 8.60
N ALA A 542 -13.86 18.53 9.80
CA ALA A 542 -13.41 17.54 10.76
C ALA A 542 -14.63 16.81 11.36
N ALA A 543 -14.86 15.57 10.94
CA ALA A 543 -15.85 14.67 11.51
C ALA A 543 -15.31 13.24 11.53
N ASP A 544 -15.54 12.53 12.63
CA ASP A 544 -15.24 11.11 12.73
C ASP A 544 -16.17 10.31 11.81
N TYR A 545 -15.69 9.19 11.27
CA TYR A 545 -16.44 8.37 10.31
C TYR A 545 -16.18 6.89 10.56
N THR A 546 -16.90 6.02 9.85
CA THR A 546 -16.95 4.60 10.21
C THR A 546 -16.83 3.70 9.00
N TYR A 547 -16.30 2.49 9.20
CA TYR A 547 -16.66 1.38 8.34
C TYR A 547 -18.08 0.88 8.68
N SER A 548 -18.78 0.32 7.70
CA SER A 548 -20.05 -0.36 7.94
C SER A 548 -19.83 -1.75 8.59
N SER A 549 -20.53 -2.79 8.15
CA SER A 549 -20.30 -4.17 8.61
C SER A 549 -19.00 -4.78 8.11
N SER A 550 -18.32 -4.14 7.14
CA SER A 550 -17.11 -4.66 6.49
C SER A 550 -16.18 -3.54 6.03
N LEU A 551 -14.98 -3.89 5.59
CA LEU A 551 -14.00 -2.94 5.04
C LEU A 551 -14.35 -2.42 3.63
N HIS A 552 -15.49 -2.84 3.05
CA HIS A 552 -15.90 -2.47 1.69
C HIS A 552 -16.47 -1.05 1.55
N THR A 553 -16.97 -0.49 2.66
CA THR A 553 -17.71 0.77 2.65
C THR A 553 -17.26 1.65 3.81
N LEU A 554 -16.81 2.87 3.47
CA LEU A 554 -16.65 3.97 4.41
C LEU A 554 -17.95 4.78 4.44
N ALA A 555 -18.46 5.06 5.63
CA ALA A 555 -19.71 5.77 5.83
C ALA A 555 -19.53 7.02 6.69
N GLY A 556 -20.29 8.08 6.38
CA GLY A 556 -20.29 9.33 7.14
C GLY A 556 -19.09 10.24 6.86
N ILE A 557 -18.48 10.16 5.68
CA ILE A 557 -17.30 10.98 5.35
C ILE A 557 -17.73 12.43 5.07
N ALA A 558 -17.30 13.34 5.94
CA ALA A 558 -17.53 14.77 5.74
C ALA A 558 -16.51 15.38 4.76
N ILE A 559 -17.03 16.14 3.79
CA ILE A 559 -16.27 16.94 2.83
C ILE A 559 -16.70 18.40 2.94
N ALA A 560 -15.72 19.30 3.03
CA ALA A 560 -15.98 20.74 3.06
C ALA A 560 -16.26 21.27 1.65
N ALA A 561 -16.95 22.41 1.58
CA ALA A 561 -17.17 23.14 0.34
C ALA A 561 -15.85 23.50 -0.34
N SER A 562 -15.79 23.29 -1.65
CA SER A 562 -14.59 23.52 -2.47
C SER A 562 -13.37 22.71 -2.03
N SER A 563 -13.58 21.51 -1.48
CA SER A 563 -12.51 20.60 -1.03
C SER A 563 -12.66 19.22 -1.66
N SER A 564 -11.59 18.42 -1.59
CA SER A 564 -11.53 17.06 -2.08
C SER A 564 -11.22 16.06 -0.97
N ARG A 565 -11.66 14.81 -1.15
CA ARG A 565 -11.23 13.64 -0.37
C ARG A 565 -10.75 12.57 -1.33
N LEU A 566 -9.69 11.85 -0.93
CA LEU A 566 -9.06 10.83 -1.75
C LEU A 566 -9.11 9.48 -1.05
N PHE A 567 -9.36 8.45 -1.86
CA PHE A 567 -9.57 7.09 -1.44
C PHE A 567 -8.74 6.13 -2.28
N GLU A 568 -8.44 4.99 -1.70
CA GLU A 568 -7.86 3.84 -2.36
C GLU A 568 -8.75 2.63 -2.11
N ALA A 569 -8.84 1.78 -3.12
CA ALA A 569 -9.52 0.51 -3.05
C ALA A 569 -8.59 -0.57 -3.56
N GLU A 570 -8.63 -1.71 -2.89
CA GLU A 570 -7.91 -2.90 -3.30
C GLU A 570 -8.86 -4.08 -3.16
N TRP A 571 -8.88 -4.93 -4.16
CA TRP A 571 -9.62 -6.18 -4.08
C TRP A 571 -8.85 -7.33 -4.67
N PHE A 572 -9.11 -8.52 -4.14
CA PHE A 572 -8.49 -9.76 -4.56
C PHE A 572 -9.54 -10.85 -4.72
N ALA A 573 -9.46 -11.61 -5.80
CA ALA A 573 -10.41 -12.67 -6.14
C ALA A 573 -9.77 -13.75 -7.01
N THR A 574 -10.48 -14.86 -7.18
CA THR A 574 -10.17 -15.87 -8.19
C THR A 574 -10.92 -15.59 -9.50
N VAL A 575 -10.31 -15.92 -10.64
CA VAL A 575 -10.93 -15.78 -11.96
C VAL A 575 -11.50 -17.13 -12.40
N ALA A 576 -12.72 -17.11 -12.93
CA ALA A 576 -13.41 -18.30 -13.43
C ALA A 576 -12.71 -18.85 -14.69
N ASP A 577 -12.49 -17.96 -15.65
CA ASP A 577 -12.03 -18.29 -16.99
C ASP A 577 -10.56 -17.91 -17.21
N THR A 578 -9.92 -18.53 -18.19
CA THR A 578 -8.54 -18.17 -18.56
C THR A 578 -8.62 -16.93 -19.44
N PRO A 579 -8.09 -15.77 -19.05
CA PRO A 579 -8.25 -14.54 -19.85
C PRO A 579 -7.52 -14.62 -21.19
N VAL A 580 -6.44 -15.41 -21.25
CA VAL A 580 -5.58 -15.55 -22.43
C VAL A 580 -5.06 -16.98 -22.48
N GLU A 581 -5.01 -17.55 -23.69
CA GLU A 581 -4.37 -18.84 -23.97
C GLU A 581 -2.99 -18.57 -24.58
N SER A 582 -1.95 -19.22 -24.04
CA SER A 582 -0.56 -18.93 -24.39
C SER A 582 0.20 -20.22 -24.65
N HIS A 583 0.97 -20.22 -25.73
CA HIS A 583 2.02 -21.20 -26.03
C HIS A 583 3.36 -20.49 -26.25
N LEU A 584 3.62 -19.47 -25.43
CA LEU A 584 4.83 -18.67 -25.51
C LEU A 584 5.99 -19.41 -24.87
N SER A 585 7.12 -19.49 -25.58
CA SER A 585 8.38 -20.00 -25.06
C SER A 585 9.52 -19.03 -25.36
N CYS A 586 10.58 -19.11 -24.57
CA CYS A 586 11.77 -18.29 -24.74
C CYS A 586 12.83 -19.06 -25.52
N ASN A 587 13.47 -18.42 -26.51
CA ASN A 587 14.61 -19.02 -27.21
C ASN A 587 15.94 -18.80 -26.46
N ALA A 588 17.03 -19.38 -26.97
CA ALA A 588 18.36 -19.28 -26.36
C ALA A 588 18.86 -17.82 -26.21
N GLN A 589 18.35 -16.89 -27.02
CA GLN A 589 18.67 -15.47 -27.00
C GLN A 589 17.81 -14.65 -26.02
N GLY A 590 16.86 -15.26 -25.30
CA GLY A 590 16.02 -14.55 -24.34
C GLY A 590 14.76 -13.91 -24.96
N THR A 591 14.50 -14.14 -26.25
CA THR A 591 13.37 -13.55 -27.00
C THR A 591 12.19 -14.52 -27.08
N LEU A 592 10.98 -13.96 -27.20
CA LEU A 592 9.74 -14.72 -27.19
C LEU A 592 9.43 -15.33 -28.57
N SER A 593 8.90 -16.54 -28.54
CA SER A 593 8.40 -17.29 -29.70
C SER A 593 7.10 -18.02 -29.34
N GLY A 594 6.34 -18.47 -30.33
CA GLY A 594 5.04 -19.12 -30.13
C GLY A 594 3.88 -18.16 -30.37
N SER A 595 2.76 -18.37 -29.68
CA SER A 595 1.55 -17.56 -29.91
C SER A 595 0.73 -17.31 -28.66
N LEU A 596 -0.02 -16.22 -28.70
CA LEU A 596 -0.92 -15.74 -27.65
C LEU A 596 -2.31 -15.51 -28.24
N THR A 597 -3.37 -16.01 -27.61
CA THR A 597 -4.76 -15.84 -28.09
C THR A 597 -5.63 -15.24 -26.99
N SER A 598 -6.26 -14.10 -27.26
CA SER A 598 -7.16 -13.45 -26.30
C SER A 598 -8.44 -14.25 -26.10
N ARG A 599 -8.82 -14.49 -24.84
CA ARG A 599 -10.10 -15.09 -24.44
C ARG A 599 -10.97 -14.09 -23.66
N LEU A 600 -10.57 -12.83 -23.61
CA LEU A 600 -11.34 -11.76 -22.99
C LEU A 600 -12.61 -11.44 -23.80
N PRO A 601 -13.72 -11.06 -23.13
CA PRO A 601 -14.97 -10.72 -23.81
C PRO A 601 -14.98 -9.29 -24.41
N PHE A 602 -13.87 -8.55 -24.30
CA PHE A 602 -13.73 -7.18 -24.78
C PHE A 602 -12.35 -6.98 -25.43
N PRO A 603 -12.20 -6.00 -26.35
CA PRO A 603 -10.90 -5.69 -26.94
C PRO A 603 -9.99 -5.01 -25.92
N LEU A 604 -8.70 -5.34 -25.97
CA LEU A 604 -7.65 -4.58 -25.29
C LEU A 604 -6.96 -3.65 -26.29
N GLU A 605 -6.86 -2.38 -25.94
CA GLU A 605 -6.21 -1.36 -26.76
C GLU A 605 -4.74 -1.19 -26.38
N GLN A 606 -3.91 -0.81 -27.36
CA GLN A 606 -2.50 -0.46 -27.15
C GLN A 606 -1.73 -1.53 -26.37
N CYS A 607 -1.89 -2.79 -26.78
CA CYS A 607 -1.29 -3.90 -26.09
C CYS A 607 0.23 -3.95 -26.28
N LEU A 608 0.92 -4.26 -25.20
CA LEU A 608 2.36 -4.46 -25.14
C LEU A 608 2.62 -5.79 -24.45
N LEU A 609 3.55 -6.57 -24.98
CA LEU A 609 4.00 -7.81 -24.37
C LEU A 609 5.41 -7.60 -23.80
N VAL A 610 5.61 -7.92 -22.53
CA VAL A 610 6.84 -7.61 -21.78
C VAL A 610 7.44 -8.87 -21.17
N HIS A 611 8.74 -9.10 -21.37
CA HIS A 611 9.47 -10.27 -20.83
C HIS A 611 10.97 -9.99 -20.72
N ALA A 612 11.61 -10.31 -19.59
CA ALA A 612 13.07 -10.29 -19.39
C ALA A 612 13.79 -9.06 -20.00
N GLY A 613 13.26 -7.85 -19.76
CA GLY A 613 13.84 -6.61 -20.28
C GLY A 613 13.53 -6.29 -21.76
N TRP A 614 12.74 -7.12 -22.43
CA TRP A 614 12.24 -6.91 -23.79
C TRP A 614 10.76 -6.50 -23.79
N MET A 615 10.40 -5.70 -24.80
CA MET A 615 9.04 -5.27 -25.11
C MET A 615 8.72 -5.58 -26.57
N TYR A 616 7.52 -6.10 -26.82
CA TYR A 616 6.94 -6.34 -28.14
C TYR A 616 5.64 -5.55 -28.25
N ASP A 617 5.46 -4.85 -29.36
CA ASP A 617 4.23 -4.11 -29.64
C ASP A 617 3.22 -5.07 -30.27
N VAL A 618 2.08 -5.23 -29.59
CA VAL A 618 0.98 -6.11 -29.98
C VAL A 618 -0.07 -5.33 -30.75
N GLY A 619 -0.26 -4.04 -30.45
CA GLY A 619 -1.35 -3.24 -31.01
C GLY A 619 -2.70 -3.56 -30.36
N PRO A 620 -3.85 -3.34 -31.04
CA PRO A 620 -5.14 -3.76 -30.51
C PRO A 620 -5.26 -5.30 -30.51
N LEU A 621 -5.84 -5.85 -29.45
CA LEU A 621 -6.06 -7.29 -29.30
C LEU A 621 -7.56 -7.55 -29.08
N ASP A 622 -8.26 -7.88 -30.16
CA ASP A 622 -9.69 -8.17 -30.15
C ASP A 622 -10.01 -9.54 -29.50
N PRO A 623 -11.24 -9.76 -29.01
CA PRO A 623 -11.68 -11.06 -28.51
C PRO A 623 -11.42 -12.18 -29.52
N GLY A 624 -10.74 -13.25 -29.09
CA GLY A 624 -10.41 -14.40 -29.94
C GLY A 624 -9.24 -14.18 -30.93
N SER A 625 -8.68 -12.98 -31.02
CA SER A 625 -7.54 -12.70 -31.89
C SER A 625 -6.25 -13.36 -31.38
N ARG A 626 -5.37 -13.72 -32.31
CA ARG A 626 -4.08 -14.39 -32.06
C ARG A 626 -2.93 -13.46 -32.44
N TYR A 627 -1.93 -13.37 -31.55
CA TYR A 627 -0.68 -12.65 -31.74
C TYR A 627 0.51 -13.61 -31.73
N GLU A 628 1.47 -13.38 -32.63
CA GLU A 628 2.71 -14.13 -32.72
C GLU A 628 3.89 -13.15 -32.63
N PRO A 629 4.75 -13.24 -31.58
CA PRO A 629 5.86 -12.30 -31.40
C PRO A 629 6.83 -12.24 -32.59
N THR A 630 6.99 -13.34 -33.32
CA THR A 630 7.86 -13.45 -34.50
C THR A 630 7.40 -12.58 -35.67
N ASN A 631 6.09 -12.31 -35.77
CA ASN A 631 5.50 -11.48 -36.82
C ASN A 631 5.22 -10.04 -36.33
N GLY A 632 5.43 -9.80 -35.04
CA GLY A 632 5.15 -8.52 -34.38
C GLY A 632 6.27 -7.49 -34.54
N ARG A 633 6.02 -6.28 -34.02
CA ARG A 633 7.03 -5.23 -33.94
C ARG A 633 7.83 -5.38 -32.64
N GLY A 634 9.10 -5.76 -32.74
CA GLY A 634 9.99 -5.98 -31.60
C GLY A 634 11.05 -7.03 -31.92
N PRO A 635 11.92 -7.40 -30.97
CA PRO A 635 11.98 -6.93 -29.59
C PRO A 635 12.64 -5.53 -29.45
N ARG A 636 12.15 -4.71 -28.52
CA ARG A 636 12.77 -3.44 -28.09
C ARG A 636 13.16 -3.51 -26.62
N SER A 637 14.16 -2.74 -26.20
CA SER A 637 14.50 -2.62 -24.78
C SER A 637 13.30 -2.06 -23.99
N LEU A 638 12.84 -2.80 -22.98
CA LEU A 638 11.79 -2.38 -22.05
C LEU A 638 12.17 -1.09 -21.33
N ALA A 639 13.36 -1.02 -20.75
CA ALA A 639 13.85 0.18 -20.10
C ALA A 639 13.90 1.37 -21.08
N GLY A 640 14.33 1.15 -22.33
CA GLY A 640 14.32 2.18 -23.37
C GLY A 640 12.92 2.69 -23.72
N ALA A 641 11.94 1.79 -23.79
CA ALA A 641 10.54 2.12 -24.05
C ALA A 641 9.89 2.85 -22.86
N LEU A 642 10.08 2.32 -21.64
CA LEU A 642 9.58 2.94 -20.41
C LEU A 642 10.20 4.32 -20.19
N THR A 643 11.47 4.55 -20.53
CA THR A 643 12.12 5.86 -20.40
C THR A 643 11.93 6.79 -21.61
N ARG A 644 11.11 6.37 -22.60
CA ARG A 644 10.81 7.09 -23.85
C ARG A 644 12.07 7.64 -24.54
N ARG A 645 13.10 6.82 -24.74
CA ARG A 645 14.35 7.27 -25.37
C ARG A 645 14.10 7.89 -26.75
N LEU A 646 14.53 9.13 -26.93
CA LEU A 646 14.49 9.83 -28.21
C LEU A 646 15.88 9.81 -28.85
N ALA A 647 15.96 9.44 -30.12
CA ALA A 647 17.19 9.51 -30.91
C ALA A 647 17.50 10.98 -31.21
N ASN A 648 18.54 11.54 -30.59
CA ASN A 648 19.01 12.90 -30.87
C ASN A 648 20.39 12.87 -31.52
N LYS A 649 20.40 12.93 -32.86
CA LYS A 649 21.48 13.12 -33.85
C LYS A 649 22.82 12.37 -33.66
N ASP A 650 23.32 12.15 -32.44
CA ASP A 650 24.48 11.30 -32.09
C ASP A 650 24.35 10.56 -30.74
N ARG A 651 23.31 10.80 -29.93
CA ARG A 651 23.09 10.09 -28.64
C ARG A 651 21.60 9.86 -28.36
N ASP A 652 21.28 8.64 -27.92
CA ASP A 652 19.98 8.32 -27.34
C ASP A 652 19.92 8.88 -25.92
N VAL A 653 18.98 9.81 -25.67
CA VAL A 653 18.78 10.41 -24.35
C VAL A 653 17.41 10.00 -23.84
N ALA A 654 17.37 9.46 -22.62
CA ALA A 654 16.14 9.16 -21.91
C ALA A 654 15.39 10.47 -21.60
N VAL A 655 14.07 10.49 -21.79
CA VAL A 655 13.25 11.63 -21.38
C VAL A 655 13.24 11.67 -19.85
N ARG A 656 13.67 12.80 -19.30
CA ARG A 656 13.72 13.03 -17.85
C ARG A 656 12.33 12.84 -17.25
N TRP A 657 12.25 12.13 -16.12
CA TRP A 657 11.02 12.04 -15.35
C TRP A 657 10.60 13.40 -14.81
N GLU A 658 9.34 13.77 -15.01
CA GLU A 658 8.77 15.01 -14.52
C GLU A 658 7.86 14.72 -13.32
N ALA A 659 8.35 15.01 -12.11
CA ALA A 659 7.64 14.77 -10.85
C ALA A 659 6.38 15.64 -10.68
N SER A 660 6.25 16.73 -11.45
CA SER A 660 5.06 17.60 -11.49
C SER A 660 3.96 17.12 -12.44
N SER A 661 4.22 16.10 -13.27
CA SER A 661 3.23 15.59 -14.22
C SER A 661 2.05 14.95 -13.49
N CYS A 662 0.84 15.23 -13.96
CA CYS A 662 -0.43 14.70 -13.46
C CYS A 662 -1.02 13.60 -14.36
N ASP A 663 -0.22 12.99 -15.24
CA ASP A 663 -0.65 11.86 -16.08
C ASP A 663 -0.71 10.57 -15.25
N THR A 664 -1.91 10.25 -14.74
CA THR A 664 -2.16 9.10 -13.87
C THR A 664 -1.80 7.77 -14.53
N ASP A 665 -2.09 7.60 -15.82
CA ASP A 665 -1.78 6.37 -16.55
C ASP A 665 -0.28 6.16 -16.65
N ARG A 666 0.46 7.25 -16.91
CA ARG A 666 1.91 7.21 -16.98
C ARG A 666 2.57 6.93 -15.64
N ILE A 667 2.03 7.49 -14.55
CA ILE A 667 2.50 7.21 -13.20
C ILE A 667 2.27 5.73 -12.86
N LEU A 668 1.10 5.18 -13.19
CA LEU A 668 0.77 3.76 -12.97
C LEU A 668 1.58 2.82 -13.88
N GLU A 669 1.87 3.21 -15.12
CA GLU A 669 2.76 2.47 -16.03
C GLU A 669 4.16 2.32 -15.43
N ILE A 670 4.75 3.43 -14.97
CA ILE A 670 6.08 3.41 -14.35
C ILE A 670 6.06 2.70 -13.00
N ALA A 671 5.07 2.93 -12.15
CA ALA A 671 4.93 2.21 -10.89
C ALA A 671 4.79 0.70 -11.10
N GLY A 672 4.10 0.29 -12.17
CA GLY A 672 3.89 -1.11 -12.50
C GLY A 672 5.13 -1.85 -13.00
N PHE A 673 6.17 -1.13 -13.42
CA PHE A 673 7.46 -1.66 -13.87
C PHE A 673 8.63 -0.82 -13.33
N TYR A 674 8.55 -0.44 -12.06
CA TYR A 674 9.42 0.57 -11.46
C TYR A 674 10.88 0.13 -11.48
N ALA A 675 11.19 -1.08 -11.02
CA ALA A 675 12.56 -1.58 -11.05
C ALA A 675 13.09 -1.72 -12.50
N ALA A 676 12.26 -2.19 -13.44
CA ALA A 676 12.65 -2.32 -14.85
C ALA A 676 12.85 -0.96 -15.56
N ALA A 677 12.19 0.10 -15.11
CA ALA A 677 12.41 1.47 -15.58
C ALA A 677 13.72 2.09 -15.05
N GLY A 678 14.40 1.44 -14.10
CA GLY A 678 15.59 1.95 -13.42
C GLY A 678 15.31 2.54 -12.04
N GLY A 679 14.09 2.37 -11.51
CA GLY A 679 13.69 2.79 -10.17
C GLY A 679 13.96 4.25 -9.87
N SER A 680 14.48 4.52 -8.67
CA SER A 680 14.76 5.87 -8.18
C SER A 680 15.87 6.56 -8.96
N ALA A 681 16.74 5.81 -9.64
CA ALA A 681 17.76 6.39 -10.51
C ALA A 681 17.15 7.07 -11.75
N TYR A 682 15.97 6.62 -12.21
CA TYR A 682 15.23 7.25 -13.29
C TYR A 682 14.24 8.31 -12.79
N THR A 683 13.39 7.96 -11.82
CA THR A 683 12.28 8.81 -11.38
C THR A 683 12.72 9.89 -10.39
N THR A 684 13.85 9.72 -9.71
CA THR A 684 14.28 10.49 -8.52
C THR A 684 13.34 10.37 -7.30
N LEU A 685 12.29 9.55 -7.40
CA LEU A 685 11.28 9.31 -6.37
C LEU A 685 11.29 7.82 -6.00
N THR A 686 11.09 7.49 -4.73
CA THR A 686 10.85 6.09 -4.33
C THR A 686 9.49 5.60 -4.83
N ALA A 687 9.31 4.28 -4.96
CA ALA A 687 8.01 3.72 -5.34
C ALA A 687 6.94 3.94 -4.26
N GLY A 688 7.36 3.97 -2.99
CA GLY A 688 6.47 4.08 -1.85
C GLY A 688 5.41 2.97 -1.87
N ARG A 689 4.16 3.34 -1.59
CA ARG A 689 3.03 2.41 -1.58
C ARG A 689 2.72 1.77 -2.93
N LEU A 690 3.16 2.39 -4.03
CA LEU A 690 2.99 1.83 -5.37
C LEU A 690 3.98 0.72 -5.69
N GLY A 691 5.00 0.47 -4.86
CA GLY A 691 5.93 -0.65 -5.05
C GLY A 691 5.22 -2.01 -5.09
N ARG A 692 4.10 -2.18 -4.39
CA ARG A 692 3.32 -3.43 -4.37
C ARG A 692 2.71 -3.82 -5.72
N ILE A 693 2.55 -2.87 -6.63
CA ILE A 693 2.03 -3.12 -7.97
C ILE A 693 3.15 -3.34 -9.00
N ASP A 694 4.43 -3.27 -8.61
CA ASP A 694 5.56 -3.50 -9.52
C ASP A 694 5.67 -4.98 -9.91
N LEU A 695 5.56 -5.27 -11.20
CA LEU A 695 5.69 -6.62 -11.76
C LEU A 695 7.09 -6.89 -12.34
N SER A 696 8.01 -5.93 -12.24
CA SER A 696 9.39 -6.07 -12.74
C SER A 696 10.08 -7.35 -12.26
N PRO A 697 10.01 -7.74 -10.97
CA PRO A 697 10.68 -8.97 -10.50
C PRO A 697 10.19 -10.23 -11.22
N LEU A 698 8.92 -10.27 -11.63
CA LEU A 698 8.36 -11.45 -12.28
C LEU A 698 8.92 -11.65 -13.70
N LEU A 699 9.33 -10.58 -14.37
CA LEU A 699 9.81 -10.62 -15.76
C LEU A 699 11.07 -11.46 -15.93
N GLU A 700 11.86 -11.64 -14.86
CA GLU A 700 13.07 -12.48 -14.84
C GLU A 700 12.77 -13.94 -14.44
N MET A 701 11.54 -14.23 -14.01
CA MET A 701 11.12 -15.52 -13.41
C MET A 701 10.20 -16.34 -14.32
N ASN A 702 10.52 -16.40 -15.62
CA ASN A 702 9.72 -17.10 -16.63
C ASN A 702 8.24 -16.63 -16.66
N ARG A 703 8.02 -15.33 -16.50
CA ARG A 703 6.71 -14.69 -16.70
C ARG A 703 6.78 -13.65 -17.80
N VAL A 704 5.73 -13.65 -18.61
CA VAL A 704 5.44 -12.61 -19.59
C VAL A 704 4.27 -11.80 -19.07
N VAL A 705 4.30 -10.48 -19.27
CA VAL A 705 3.16 -9.61 -18.90
C VAL A 705 2.61 -8.98 -20.17
N LEU A 706 1.34 -9.27 -20.48
CA LEU A 706 0.56 -8.55 -21.49
C LEU A 706 -0.08 -7.33 -20.81
N VAL A 707 0.28 -6.13 -21.25
CA VAL A 707 -0.24 -4.86 -20.75
C VAL A 707 -1.15 -4.27 -21.82
N GLY A 708 -2.35 -3.79 -21.47
CA GLY A 708 -3.25 -3.11 -22.41
C GLY A 708 -4.25 -2.22 -21.70
N ARG A 709 -4.97 -1.38 -22.44
CA ARG A 709 -6.07 -0.57 -21.94
C ARG A 709 -7.39 -1.30 -22.16
N GLY A 710 -8.23 -1.34 -21.13
CA GLY A 710 -9.52 -2.01 -21.17
C GLY A 710 -10.58 -1.31 -20.32
N PRO A 711 -11.76 -1.93 -20.15
CA PRO A 711 -12.83 -1.41 -19.32
C PRO A 711 -12.39 -1.24 -17.87
N ILE A 712 -13.12 -0.42 -17.12
CA ILE A 712 -12.86 -0.16 -15.69
C ILE A 712 -12.77 -1.48 -14.92
N GLY A 713 -11.71 -1.69 -14.14
CA GLY A 713 -11.59 -2.86 -13.25
C GLY A 713 -12.34 -2.73 -11.91
N THR A 714 -12.39 -1.51 -11.36
CA THR A 714 -13.01 -1.20 -10.06
C THR A 714 -14.07 -0.10 -10.21
N ALA A 715 -15.33 -0.41 -9.91
CA ALA A 715 -16.38 0.58 -9.84
C ALA A 715 -16.42 1.24 -8.45
N TRP A 716 -16.38 2.57 -8.45
CA TRP A 716 -16.58 3.41 -7.27
C TRP A 716 -18.04 3.84 -7.18
N VAL A 717 -18.62 3.75 -5.98
CA VAL A 717 -19.98 4.20 -5.69
C VAL A 717 -19.90 5.23 -4.56
N THR A 718 -20.39 6.42 -4.85
CA THR A 718 -20.51 7.53 -3.90
C THR A 718 -21.98 7.86 -3.70
N GLU A 719 -22.45 7.78 -2.47
CA GLU A 719 -23.84 8.07 -2.09
C GLU A 719 -23.85 9.18 -1.03
N SER A 720 -24.81 10.10 -1.10
CA SER A 720 -25.06 11.09 -0.04
C SER A 720 -26.22 10.65 0.84
N ASP A 721 -26.04 10.70 2.16
CA ASP A 721 -27.06 10.25 3.13
C ASP A 721 -28.23 11.24 3.31
N GLU A 722 -28.06 12.49 2.86
CA GLU A 722 -29.10 13.51 3.01
C GLU A 722 -29.81 13.84 1.70
N LYS A 723 -31.15 13.92 1.81
CA LYS A 723 -31.97 14.90 1.08
C LYS A 723 -31.50 16.30 1.46
N THR A 724 -30.28 16.68 1.12
CA THR A 724 -29.88 18.06 1.26
C THR A 724 -30.72 18.83 0.27
N ASP A 725 -31.39 19.84 0.78
CA ASP A 725 -32.40 20.69 0.15
C ASP A 725 -31.79 21.52 -1.00
N PHE A 726 -31.19 20.86 -1.99
CA PHE A 726 -30.52 21.45 -3.15
C PHE A 726 -31.52 22.31 -3.96
N ALA A 727 -32.79 21.87 -3.97
CA ALA A 727 -33.93 22.59 -4.52
C ALA A 727 -34.31 23.87 -3.72
N ALA A 728 -34.03 23.91 -2.40
CA ALA A 728 -34.27 25.09 -1.58
C ALA A 728 -33.13 26.12 -1.70
N ALA A 729 -31.88 25.67 -1.86
CA ALA A 729 -30.74 26.54 -2.12
C ALA A 729 -30.75 27.13 -3.55
N MET A 730 -31.36 26.41 -4.51
CA MET A 730 -31.50 26.82 -5.89
C MET A 730 -32.97 26.70 -6.30
N ARG A 731 -33.80 27.71 -5.98
CA ARG A 731 -35.26 27.82 -6.27
C ARG A 731 -35.74 26.96 -7.46
N LEU A 732 -35.99 25.68 -7.23
CA LEU A 732 -36.61 24.76 -8.17
C LEU A 732 -37.68 23.98 -7.39
N PRO A 733 -38.88 23.83 -7.95
CA PRO A 733 -40.02 23.30 -7.19
C PRO A 733 -39.79 21.84 -6.79
N ALA A 734 -39.99 21.56 -5.50
CA ALA A 734 -39.83 20.24 -4.90
C ALA A 734 -40.90 19.26 -5.38
N THR A 735 -40.47 18.08 -5.87
CA THR A 735 -41.35 16.92 -6.04
C THR A 735 -40.74 15.69 -5.35
N GLY A 736 -41.42 15.21 -4.32
CA GLY A 736 -41.59 13.79 -3.96
C GLY A 736 -40.36 12.91 -3.69
N GLY A 737 -40.11 12.65 -2.40
CA GLY A 737 -39.72 11.35 -1.84
C GLY A 737 -38.92 10.34 -2.67
N SER A 738 -37.61 10.54 -2.79
CA SER A 738 -36.61 9.49 -3.00
C SER A 738 -35.29 9.92 -2.34
N ALA A 739 -34.43 8.97 -1.97
CA ALA A 739 -33.05 9.29 -1.58
C ALA A 739 -32.43 10.15 -2.69
N ALA A 740 -31.83 11.29 -2.31
CA ALA A 740 -31.20 12.17 -3.28
C ALA A 740 -29.94 11.48 -3.80
N VAL A 741 -30.04 10.90 -4.99
CA VAL A 741 -28.85 10.54 -5.78
C VAL A 741 -28.06 11.84 -5.94
N LEU A 742 -26.77 11.82 -5.58
CA LEU A 742 -25.87 12.95 -5.81
C LEU A 742 -26.12 13.49 -7.24
N PRO A 743 -26.16 14.82 -7.47
CA PRO A 743 -26.13 15.33 -8.84
C PRO A 743 -24.97 14.64 -9.57
N ALA A 744 -25.26 14.08 -10.76
CA ALA A 744 -24.38 13.15 -11.46
C ALA A 744 -22.92 13.56 -11.33
N VAL A 745 -22.15 12.79 -10.54
CA VAL A 745 -20.73 13.05 -10.34
C VAL A 745 -20.07 12.87 -11.70
N LEU A 746 -19.61 13.97 -12.29
CA LEU A 746 -19.06 13.93 -13.63
C LEU A 746 -17.63 13.39 -13.55
N PRO A 747 -17.32 12.27 -14.23
CA PRO A 747 -15.94 11.81 -14.33
C PRO A 747 -15.14 12.85 -15.11
N THR A 748 -13.94 13.17 -14.63
CA THR A 748 -13.04 14.12 -15.29
C THR A 748 -12.42 13.56 -16.58
N ARG A 749 -12.46 12.23 -16.77
CA ARG A 749 -11.92 11.50 -17.92
C ARG A 749 -12.71 10.22 -18.17
N ASP A 750 -12.76 9.74 -19.42
CA ASP A 750 -13.27 8.41 -19.74
C ASP A 750 -12.48 7.37 -18.93
N PRO A 751 -13.16 6.60 -18.07
CA PRO A 751 -12.48 5.74 -17.11
C PRO A 751 -11.98 4.48 -17.82
N THR A 752 -10.72 4.49 -18.23
CA THR A 752 -10.01 3.29 -18.71
C THR A 752 -9.13 2.75 -17.58
N THR A 753 -8.98 1.43 -17.50
CA THR A 753 -8.06 0.77 -16.55
C THR A 753 -6.92 0.13 -17.32
N VAL A 754 -5.72 0.17 -16.74
CA VAL A 754 -4.58 -0.60 -17.27
C VAL A 754 -4.76 -2.05 -16.85
N TRP A 755 -4.90 -2.95 -17.82
CA TRP A 755 -4.95 -4.39 -17.62
C TRP A 755 -3.55 -4.98 -17.78
N ARG A 756 -3.12 -5.82 -16.83
CA ARG A 756 -1.84 -6.53 -16.87
C ARG A 756 -2.07 -8.01 -16.63
N ILE A 757 -1.83 -8.83 -17.64
CA ILE A 757 -2.07 -10.27 -17.60
C ILE A 757 -0.73 -10.96 -17.52
N VAL A 758 -0.45 -11.57 -16.37
CA VAL A 758 0.77 -12.32 -16.09
C VAL A 758 0.58 -13.74 -16.61
N ILE A 759 1.46 -14.13 -17.53
CA ILE A 759 1.37 -15.36 -18.32
C ILE A 759 2.63 -16.20 -18.04
N PRO A 760 2.48 -17.48 -17.65
CA PRO A 760 3.63 -18.38 -17.54
C PRO A 760 4.18 -18.72 -18.94
N LEU A 761 5.51 -18.87 -19.03
CA LEU A 761 6.14 -19.44 -20.23
C LEU A 761 6.05 -20.96 -20.23
N ASP A 762 5.84 -21.52 -21.42
CA ASP A 762 6.01 -22.94 -21.66
C ASP A 762 7.50 -23.30 -21.55
N LYS A 763 7.78 -24.37 -20.83
CA LYS A 763 9.13 -24.95 -20.83
C LYS A 763 9.37 -25.54 -22.20
N GLN A 764 10.44 -25.13 -22.88
CA GLN A 764 10.90 -25.87 -24.05
C GLN A 764 11.22 -27.28 -23.59
N SER A 765 10.42 -28.26 -24.03
CA SER A 765 10.87 -29.64 -24.06
C SER A 765 12.11 -29.62 -24.94
N ALA A 766 13.26 -29.95 -24.35
CA ALA A 766 14.45 -30.26 -25.11
C ALA A 766 14.10 -31.47 -25.98
N THR A 767 13.53 -31.21 -27.15
CA THR A 767 13.48 -32.17 -28.23
C THR A 767 14.94 -32.33 -28.62
N VAL A 768 15.52 -33.42 -28.12
CA VAL A 768 16.80 -33.93 -28.60
C VAL A 768 16.56 -34.18 -30.08
N SER A 769 16.95 -33.22 -30.91
CA SER A 769 17.07 -33.38 -32.34
C SER A 769 18.16 -34.42 -32.56
N THR A 770 17.76 -35.69 -32.65
CA THR A 770 18.59 -36.73 -33.26
C THR A 770 18.60 -36.47 -34.75
N GLU A 771 19.55 -35.67 -35.20
CA GLU A 771 20.12 -35.80 -36.54
C GLU A 771 21.58 -36.27 -36.42
#